data_AF-A0A7Y2VJ70-F1
#
_entry.id   AF-A0A7Y2VJ70-F1
#
_cell.length_a   1.000
_cell.length_b   1.000
_cell.length_c   1.000
_cell.angle_alpha   90.00
_cell.angle_beta   90.00
_cell.angle_gamma   90.00
#
_symmetry.space_group_name_H-M   'P 1'
#
loop_
_entity.id
_entity.type
_entity.pdbx_description
1 polymer ?
#
loop_
_entity_poly.entity_id
_entity_poly.type
_entity_poly.pdbx_seq_one_letter_code
_entity_poly.pdbx_strand_id
1 'polypeptide(L)'
;MIRFKTLLSSGLALVLFTAGLPALAEEDEGHPLAGLPLRSIGPALTSGRVADFAFNPEDPHRFYVAMASGNVWKTDNNGTTWTPVFDNEGSYAIGVVELAPGNPNTVWVGTGENNSQRSVGFGDGVYKSLDGGKSWANLGLKDSGHISMIRFHPGDSDTVWVAAQGPLWNSGGDRGLYKTTDGGASWTRILEIDADTGVNEFVVSPADPDVIVASSYQRRRHVWTLINGGPGSGVHKTTDGGETWREISKGLPSGDMGRIGLAMAPSAPNVIYAIVEADEEDQGVYRSTDFGESWEKRSDHMTSSAQYYNELYVDPQDADVLYSVDTFSHRSDDGGKTWSRVPITNRHVDDHALWIDPDNTEHLYIGGDGGVYETWDGGETWRHISNLPATQFYRATPDNDFPFYNVCAGTQDNFTLCGPSRTRYTDGITNADWWIAQFGDGYKAQFDPTDPNVVYAQYQYGGLARFDRVTGERLFITPQPGADENAYKWNWNSPLIISPHDHRRLYYGAERLFRSDDRGESWVAVSGDLSRGLDRNKLEVMGRVWSVDAIAKNMSTSMYGSLIALDESPLVEGLLYVGTDDGLIHVSRDGGQNWNRSDSFRGVPDQSLVEDIIASRHDENVAWAVFDNHKRGDHKPYVLRTDDQGESWELMTDGLPERGTAHTIIQDHVDPKLLFVGTEFGLHFTNDGGESWNELTGLPTISVRDLEIQRREGDLVVGTFGRGIWILDDYSPLRSSAAELADEPLLFQPRASWLFHPDSRRGWGGKGDFGTGRYAAENPPHGAVFGYFLPEGLKTLREQRLETEKERAAEGEDNFYPSWERLRKEDREEAPTVTLTIRDVDGNVVRRIDGPADEGFHRVAWDMRYPAPDPIDLNPPGSLAPWESSPQGPLVLPGTYSVRLSHRVDGRFEDLSVERQVELKPLFTGGLVAEDRESVVAFQQKTAELYRAVMGSDRAAGEIEGRIDHLLAAIAATPGAGEAQGTALRALKARMMDLRVKLNGDRTVTSR
;
A
#
# COMPACT_ATOMS: atom_id res chain seq x y z
N MET A 1 -63.35 -40.73 53.76
CA MET A 1 -62.39 -41.42 54.64
C MET A 1 -61.24 -41.98 53.80
N ILE A 2 -60.00 -41.58 54.15
CA ILE A 2 -58.72 -42.33 54.12
C ILE A 2 -58.08 -42.78 52.77
N ARG A 3 -56.99 -42.05 52.43
CA ARG A 3 -55.65 -42.36 51.85
C ARG A 3 -55.40 -43.50 50.83
N PHE A 4 -55.02 -43.05 49.62
CA PHE A 4 -53.76 -43.25 48.85
C PHE A 4 -53.01 -44.60 48.86
N LYS A 5 -52.99 -45.26 47.68
CA LYS A 5 -51.81 -45.67 46.89
C LYS A 5 -52.31 -46.28 45.58
N THR A 6 -51.81 -45.83 44.43
CA THR A 6 -52.04 -46.54 43.16
C THR A 6 -50.81 -46.48 42.28
N LEU A 7 -50.25 -47.66 42.02
CA LEU A 7 -49.46 -47.99 40.84
C LEU A 7 -50.36 -47.89 39.61
N LEU A 8 -49.80 -47.51 38.45
CA LEU A 8 -50.06 -48.21 37.20
C LEU A 8 -48.93 -47.96 36.19
N SER A 9 -48.57 -49.05 35.53
CA SER A 9 -47.60 -49.27 34.46
C SER A 9 -48.03 -48.71 33.10
N SER A 10 -47.12 -48.10 32.35
CA SER A 10 -47.18 -47.93 30.89
C SER A 10 -45.77 -47.84 30.31
N GLY A 11 -45.50 -48.61 29.24
CA GLY A 11 -44.19 -48.70 28.58
C GLY A 11 -43.78 -47.42 27.86
N LEU A 12 -42.48 -47.09 27.96
CA LEU A 12 -41.85 -45.94 27.33
C LEU A 12 -41.00 -46.43 26.15
N ALA A 13 -41.25 -45.86 24.97
CA ALA A 13 -40.44 -46.06 23.78
C ALA A 13 -39.03 -45.50 24.00
N LEU A 14 -38.02 -46.28 23.62
CA LEU A 14 -36.60 -45.93 23.71
C LEU A 14 -36.26 -44.94 22.59
N VAL A 15 -36.23 -43.64 22.91
CA VAL A 15 -35.66 -42.60 22.05
C VAL A 15 -34.18 -42.48 22.41
N LEU A 16 -33.29 -42.88 21.49
CA LEU A 16 -31.86 -42.62 21.57
C LEU A 16 -31.61 -41.12 21.43
N PHE A 17 -31.21 -40.47 22.52
CA PHE A 17 -30.57 -39.16 22.47
C PHE A 17 -29.10 -39.37 22.07
N THR A 18 -28.77 -39.13 20.80
CA THR A 18 -27.40 -38.84 20.39
C THR A 18 -27.12 -37.38 20.77
N ALA A 19 -26.41 -37.17 21.87
CA ALA A 19 -25.78 -35.89 22.16
C ALA A 19 -24.71 -35.66 21.08
N GLY A 20 -25.01 -34.79 20.12
CA GLY A 20 -24.00 -34.25 19.22
C GLY A 20 -23.03 -33.41 20.04
N LEU A 21 -21.78 -33.84 20.11
CA LEU A 21 -20.67 -32.95 20.46
C LEU A 21 -20.73 -31.77 19.47
N PRO A 22 -20.59 -30.51 19.91
CA PRO A 22 -20.34 -29.43 18.97
C PRO A 22 -19.03 -29.79 18.27
N ALA A 23 -19.08 -29.92 16.94
CA ALA A 23 -17.86 -29.83 16.16
C ALA A 23 -17.26 -28.47 16.52
N LEU A 24 -16.11 -28.49 17.20
CA LEU A 24 -15.21 -27.35 17.19
C LEU A 24 -15.01 -27.05 15.70
N ALA A 25 -15.43 -25.87 15.26
CA ALA A 25 -14.99 -25.39 13.96
C ALA A 25 -13.46 -25.44 14.02
N GLU A 26 -12.83 -26.24 13.15
CA GLU A 26 -11.43 -26.00 12.82
C GLU A 26 -11.35 -24.52 12.45
N GLU A 27 -10.56 -23.75 13.20
CA GLU A 27 -10.07 -22.48 12.67
C GLU A 27 -9.43 -22.83 11.33
N ASP A 28 -9.95 -22.25 10.26
CA ASP A 28 -9.38 -22.42 8.93
C ASP A 28 -8.00 -21.76 8.97
N GLU A 29 -6.97 -22.54 9.33
CA GLU A 29 -5.59 -22.11 9.29
C GLU A 29 -5.27 -21.82 7.83
N GLY A 30 -5.33 -20.54 7.46
CA GLY A 30 -5.08 -20.08 6.09
C GLY A 30 -3.73 -20.57 5.56
N HIS A 31 -3.53 -20.48 4.24
CA HIS A 31 -2.35 -21.05 3.60
C HIS A 31 -1.02 -20.62 4.28
N PRO A 32 -0.07 -21.54 4.59
CA PRO A 32 1.15 -21.22 5.36
C PRO A 32 2.11 -20.19 4.73
N LEU A 33 1.86 -19.83 3.46
CA LEU A 33 2.61 -18.81 2.71
C LEU A 33 1.85 -17.49 2.55
N ALA A 34 0.70 -17.32 3.20
CA ALA A 34 -0.07 -16.08 3.20
C ALA A 34 0.75 -14.87 3.69
N GLY A 35 1.70 -15.10 4.59
CA GLY A 35 2.57 -14.08 5.18
C GLY A 35 3.83 -13.74 4.37
N LEU A 36 3.94 -14.13 3.09
CA LEU A 36 5.10 -13.78 2.27
C LEU A 36 5.27 -12.24 2.20
N PRO A 37 6.49 -11.71 2.42
CA PRO A 37 6.71 -10.27 2.50
C PRO A 37 6.65 -9.63 1.11
N LEU A 38 5.89 -8.54 0.98
CA LEU A 38 5.91 -7.66 -0.17
C LEU A 38 6.84 -6.47 0.08
N ARG A 39 7.56 -6.05 -0.97
CA ARG A 39 8.51 -4.94 -0.90
C ARG A 39 7.99 -3.74 -1.67
N SER A 40 7.81 -2.60 -1.01
CA SER A 40 7.50 -1.34 -1.68
C SER A 40 8.71 -0.83 -2.47
N ILE A 41 8.49 -0.32 -3.67
CA ILE A 41 9.48 0.38 -4.49
C ILE A 41 9.23 1.89 -4.59
N GLY A 42 8.20 2.39 -3.90
CA GLY A 42 7.75 3.77 -3.96
C GLY A 42 6.95 4.10 -5.23
N PRO A 43 7.12 5.31 -5.82
CA PRO A 43 7.97 6.41 -5.37
C PRO A 43 7.32 7.23 -4.24
N ALA A 44 8.04 8.26 -3.75
CA ALA A 44 7.48 9.39 -3.02
C ALA A 44 7.71 10.71 -3.80
N LEU A 45 7.75 10.60 -5.14
CA LEU A 45 7.95 11.74 -6.04
C LEU A 45 6.76 12.69 -5.95
N THR A 46 5.57 12.12 -5.80
CA THR A 46 4.31 12.80 -5.47
C THR A 46 3.78 12.15 -4.21
N SER A 47 3.40 12.97 -3.24
CA SER A 47 3.06 12.47 -1.90
C SER A 47 1.60 12.06 -1.76
N GLY A 48 0.85 12.01 -2.87
CA GLY A 48 -0.55 11.55 -2.94
C GLY A 48 -1.56 12.60 -2.49
N ARG A 49 -2.85 12.33 -2.73
CA ARG A 49 -3.95 13.23 -2.35
C ARG A 49 -4.16 13.33 -0.85
N VAL A 50 -3.91 14.51 -0.30
CA VAL A 50 -4.13 14.85 1.12
C VAL A 50 -5.58 15.29 1.32
N ALA A 51 -6.26 14.72 2.31
CA ALA A 51 -7.64 15.08 2.65
C ALA A 51 -7.70 16.09 3.81
N ASP A 52 -6.85 15.95 4.82
CA ASP A 52 -6.92 16.77 6.05
C ASP A 52 -5.61 16.76 6.84
N PHE A 53 -5.45 17.73 7.74
CA PHE A 53 -4.34 17.84 8.69
C PHE A 53 -4.84 17.98 10.13
N ALA A 54 -4.14 17.35 11.07
CA ALA A 54 -4.34 17.62 12.50
C ALA A 54 -3.03 17.99 13.19
N PHE A 55 -2.83 19.28 13.41
CA PHE A 55 -1.66 19.83 14.09
C PHE A 55 -1.87 19.87 15.60
N ASN A 56 -0.84 19.45 16.36
CA ASN A 56 -0.85 19.63 17.81
C ASN A 56 -0.68 21.13 18.14
N PRO A 57 -1.67 21.77 18.80
CA PRO A 57 -1.61 23.20 19.09
C PRO A 57 -0.51 23.58 20.08
N GLU A 58 0.01 22.63 20.89
CA GLU A 58 1.09 22.89 21.84
C GLU A 58 2.50 22.63 21.26
N ASP A 59 2.58 21.85 20.17
CA ASP A 59 3.84 21.48 19.51
C ASP A 59 3.56 21.16 18.03
N PRO A 60 3.46 22.18 17.15
CA PRO A 60 3.10 22.00 15.74
C PRO A 60 4.15 21.24 14.92
N HIS A 61 5.30 20.88 15.50
CA HIS A 61 6.23 19.92 14.89
C HIS A 61 5.67 18.49 14.88
N ARG A 62 4.59 18.23 15.62
CA ARG A 62 3.88 16.95 15.66
C ARG A 62 2.48 17.10 15.11
N PHE A 63 2.23 16.40 14.01
CA PHE A 63 0.93 16.46 13.35
C PHE A 63 0.66 15.18 12.56
N TYR A 64 -0.60 15.05 12.18
CA TYR A 64 -1.11 13.96 11.36
C TYR A 64 -1.51 14.48 9.99
N VAL A 65 -1.31 13.64 8.98
CA VAL A 65 -1.79 13.85 7.62
C VAL A 65 -2.76 12.72 7.31
N ALA A 66 -4.00 13.07 6.98
CA ALA A 66 -4.99 12.15 6.45
C ALA A 66 -4.85 12.08 4.92
N MET A 67 -4.60 10.89 4.40
CA MET A 67 -4.59 10.68 2.95
C MET A 67 -5.99 10.28 2.48
N ALA A 68 -6.46 10.86 1.39
CA ALA A 68 -7.73 10.48 0.77
C ALA A 68 -7.72 9.00 0.36
N SER A 69 -6.56 8.49 -0.04
CA SER A 69 -6.27 7.06 -0.14
C SER A 69 -4.82 6.83 0.25
N GLY A 70 -4.57 6.07 1.31
CA GLY A 70 -3.21 5.83 1.82
C GLY A 70 -3.03 6.00 3.32
N ASN A 71 -4.11 5.81 4.10
CA ASN A 71 -4.11 5.74 5.56
C ASN A 71 -3.77 7.08 6.24
N VAL A 72 -3.49 7.05 7.55
CA VAL A 72 -3.07 8.22 8.34
C VAL A 72 -1.59 8.14 8.63
N TRP A 73 -0.88 9.25 8.43
CA TRP A 73 0.55 9.38 8.69
C TRP A 73 0.82 10.36 9.81
N LYS A 74 1.74 10.00 10.71
CA LYS A 74 2.18 10.86 11.81
C LYS A 74 3.62 11.29 11.60
N THR A 75 3.92 12.55 11.92
CA THR A 75 5.29 13.02 12.13
C THR A 75 5.46 13.55 13.55
N ASP A 76 6.65 13.36 14.12
CA ASP A 76 7.06 13.95 15.40
C ASP A 76 8.19 15.00 15.20
N ASN A 77 8.54 15.32 13.94
CA ASN A 77 9.69 16.16 13.59
C ASN A 77 9.48 16.97 12.30
N ASN A 78 8.28 17.53 12.14
CA ASN A 78 7.92 18.46 11.06
C ASN A 78 8.14 17.88 9.65
N GLY A 79 7.75 16.63 9.44
CA GLY A 79 7.81 15.95 8.14
C GLY A 79 9.18 15.42 7.74
N THR A 80 10.19 15.49 8.62
CA THR A 80 11.50 14.87 8.36
C THR A 80 11.37 13.35 8.26
N THR A 81 10.55 12.73 9.10
CA THR A 81 10.19 11.32 9.03
C THR A 81 8.70 11.12 9.30
N TRP A 82 8.16 10.03 8.75
CA TRP A 82 6.75 9.69 8.82
C TRP A 82 6.57 8.27 9.34
N THR A 83 5.54 8.06 10.15
CA THR A 83 5.11 6.75 10.63
C THR A 83 3.67 6.53 10.18
N PRO A 84 3.36 5.47 9.41
CA PRO A 84 1.97 5.12 9.16
C PRO A 84 1.36 4.60 10.47
N VAL A 85 0.19 5.10 10.83
CA VAL A 85 -0.46 4.79 12.11
C VAL A 85 -1.81 4.10 11.93
N PHE A 86 -2.24 3.81 10.70
CA PHE A 86 -3.57 3.29 10.40
C PHE A 86 -3.54 2.16 9.34
N ASP A 87 -2.40 1.46 9.20
CA ASP A 87 -2.15 0.49 8.11
C ASP A 87 -3.00 -0.80 8.23
N ASN A 88 -3.51 -1.14 9.42
CA ASN A 88 -4.19 -2.43 9.69
C ASN A 88 -5.67 -2.26 10.12
N GLU A 89 -6.26 -1.09 9.87
CA GLU A 89 -7.64 -0.78 10.24
C GLU A 89 -8.59 -1.02 9.05
N GLY A 90 -9.91 -1.07 9.28
CA GLY A 90 -10.91 -1.49 8.28
C GLY A 90 -11.11 -0.59 7.04
N SER A 91 -10.34 0.50 6.95
CA SER A 91 -10.36 1.46 5.83
C SER A 91 -8.97 2.05 5.59
N TYR A 92 -8.67 2.36 4.33
CA TYR A 92 -7.47 3.10 3.92
C TYR A 92 -7.79 4.54 3.46
N ALA A 93 -9.07 4.84 3.24
CA ALA A 93 -9.55 6.13 2.78
C ALA A 93 -10.00 6.96 3.99
N ILE A 94 -9.49 8.17 4.10
CA ILE A 94 -9.68 9.05 5.26
C ILE A 94 -10.31 10.36 4.80
N GLY A 95 -11.36 10.80 5.50
CA GLY A 95 -12.03 12.08 5.23
C GLY A 95 -11.63 13.20 6.19
N VAL A 96 -11.31 12.86 7.45
CA VAL A 96 -10.99 13.86 8.49
C VAL A 96 -10.17 13.24 9.62
N VAL A 97 -9.26 14.02 10.21
CA VAL A 97 -8.51 13.68 11.41
C VAL A 97 -8.55 14.84 12.41
N GLU A 98 -8.84 14.57 13.67
CA GLU A 98 -8.98 15.61 14.69
C GLU A 98 -8.31 15.19 16.01
N LEU A 99 -7.69 16.14 16.71
CA LEU A 99 -7.09 15.93 18.03
C LEU A 99 -8.01 16.41 19.14
N ALA A 100 -8.10 15.65 20.22
CA ALA A 100 -8.85 16.11 21.38
C ALA A 100 -8.15 17.32 22.05
N PRO A 101 -8.91 18.37 22.42
CA PRO A 101 -8.36 19.52 23.14
C PRO A 101 -7.62 19.10 24.42
N GLY A 102 -6.40 19.61 24.62
CA GLY A 102 -5.61 19.35 25.82
C GLY A 102 -5.02 17.93 25.96
N ASN A 103 -5.24 17.03 25.00
CA ASN A 103 -4.58 15.72 24.97
C ASN A 103 -4.28 15.25 23.52
N PRO A 104 -3.11 15.58 22.97
CA PRO A 104 -2.75 15.23 21.58
C PRO A 104 -2.52 13.73 21.34
N ASN A 105 -2.61 12.87 22.37
CA ASN A 105 -2.61 11.41 22.20
C ASN A 105 -4.00 10.85 21.89
N THR A 106 -5.07 11.62 22.17
CA THR A 106 -6.42 11.24 21.77
C THR A 106 -6.68 11.75 20.37
N VAL A 107 -6.74 10.82 19.41
CA VAL A 107 -6.88 11.12 17.99
C VAL A 107 -8.17 10.47 17.50
N TRP A 108 -8.97 11.23 16.76
CA TRP A 108 -10.18 10.72 16.11
C TRP A 108 -10.03 10.80 14.60
N VAL A 109 -10.47 9.75 13.92
CA VAL A 109 -10.37 9.61 12.47
C VAL A 109 -11.75 9.29 11.91
N GLY A 110 -12.20 10.09 10.96
CA GLY A 110 -13.37 9.79 10.14
C GLY A 110 -12.93 9.14 8.85
N THR A 111 -13.42 7.94 8.57
CA THR A 111 -13.05 7.20 7.36
C THR A 111 -13.98 7.52 6.18
N GLY A 112 -13.47 7.28 4.96
CA GLY A 112 -14.11 7.60 3.70
C GLY A 112 -13.83 9.03 3.26
N GLU A 113 -13.28 9.20 2.05
CA GLU A 113 -12.95 10.51 1.52
C GLU A 113 -14.22 11.37 1.41
N ASN A 114 -14.18 12.60 1.91
CA ASN A 114 -15.33 13.50 2.01
C ASN A 114 -15.74 14.20 0.69
N ASN A 115 -15.21 13.70 -0.44
CA ASN A 115 -15.49 14.18 -1.80
C ASN A 115 -16.50 13.31 -2.54
N SER A 116 -17.02 13.82 -3.67
CA SER A 116 -17.96 13.11 -4.54
C SER A 116 -17.33 12.66 -5.86
N GLN A 117 -15.99 12.56 -5.90
CA GLN A 117 -15.23 12.27 -7.12
C GLN A 117 -15.42 10.81 -7.59
N ARG A 118 -15.06 10.50 -8.84
CA ARG A 118 -15.25 9.16 -9.44
C ARG A 118 -14.36 8.04 -8.86
N SER A 119 -13.23 8.44 -8.26
CA SER A 119 -12.17 7.58 -7.71
C SER A 119 -11.97 7.90 -6.22
N VAL A 120 -13.07 7.88 -5.45
CA VAL A 120 -13.06 8.07 -3.99
C VAL A 120 -13.18 6.71 -3.30
N GLY A 121 -12.45 6.53 -2.21
CA GLY A 121 -12.58 5.35 -1.34
C GLY A 121 -13.66 5.56 -0.28
N PHE A 122 -14.30 4.47 0.15
CA PHE A 122 -15.31 4.49 1.20
C PHE A 122 -14.77 3.94 2.53
N GLY A 123 -15.29 4.51 3.61
CA GLY A 123 -14.95 4.15 4.98
C GLY A 123 -15.92 3.16 5.61
N ASP A 124 -15.71 2.96 6.91
CA ASP A 124 -16.50 2.14 7.81
C ASP A 124 -16.69 2.82 9.18
N GLY A 125 -16.75 4.16 9.18
CA GLY A 125 -17.15 4.98 10.32
C GLY A 125 -16.01 5.73 11.00
N VAL A 126 -16.12 5.85 12.33
CA VAL A 126 -15.25 6.69 13.16
C VAL A 126 -14.32 5.83 14.00
N TYR A 127 -13.04 6.18 14.05
CA TYR A 127 -12.03 5.53 14.87
C TYR A 127 -11.47 6.47 15.92
N LYS A 128 -11.06 5.90 17.07
CA LYS A 128 -10.40 6.62 18.15
C LYS A 128 -9.15 5.89 18.60
N SER A 129 -8.06 6.63 18.74
CA SER A 129 -6.83 6.23 19.41
C SER A 129 -6.70 6.99 20.72
N LEU A 130 -6.15 6.34 21.75
CA LEU A 130 -5.79 6.96 23.04
C LEU A 130 -4.28 7.07 23.26
N ASP A 131 -3.47 6.56 22.33
CA ASP A 131 -2.02 6.39 22.47
C ASP A 131 -1.22 7.01 21.31
N GLY A 132 -1.82 7.98 20.62
CA GLY A 132 -1.21 8.71 19.50
C GLY A 132 -1.08 7.88 18.21
N GLY A 133 -2.01 6.96 17.98
CA GLY A 133 -2.14 6.18 16.74
C GLY A 133 -1.45 4.81 16.78
N LYS A 134 -1.10 4.29 17.97
CA LYS A 134 -0.51 2.94 18.06
C LYS A 134 -1.58 1.86 18.12
N SER A 135 -2.76 2.18 18.62
CA SER A 135 -3.94 1.31 18.60
C SER A 135 -5.22 2.12 18.38
N TRP A 136 -6.19 1.51 17.70
CA TRP A 136 -7.46 2.15 17.39
C TRP A 136 -8.65 1.30 17.80
N ALA A 137 -9.76 1.98 18.05
CA ALA A 137 -11.07 1.37 18.22
C ALA A 137 -12.05 2.00 17.23
N ASN A 138 -12.74 1.18 16.44
CA ASN A 138 -13.89 1.63 15.65
C ASN A 138 -15.09 1.89 16.59
N LEU A 139 -15.58 3.13 16.59
CA LEU A 139 -16.63 3.66 17.47
C LEU A 139 -18.03 3.58 16.87
N GLY A 140 -18.19 3.02 15.67
CA GLY A 140 -19.48 2.94 14.97
C GLY A 140 -19.63 3.97 13.85
N LEU A 141 -20.89 4.24 13.47
CA LEU A 141 -21.25 4.91 12.21
C LEU A 141 -20.74 4.13 10.97
N LYS A 142 -20.83 2.80 11.03
CA LYS A 142 -20.22 1.89 10.05
C LYS A 142 -20.83 2.02 8.66
N ASP A 143 -22.09 2.43 8.60
CA ASP A 143 -22.81 2.60 7.34
C ASP A 143 -22.76 4.06 6.85
N SER A 144 -21.86 4.89 7.41
CA SER A 144 -21.72 6.28 6.98
C SER A 144 -21.05 6.39 5.61
N GLY A 145 -20.12 5.49 5.28
CA GLY A 145 -19.32 5.50 4.05
C GLY A 145 -18.35 6.69 3.93
N HIS A 146 -18.74 7.88 4.40
CA HIS A 146 -17.98 9.12 4.34
C HIS A 146 -18.26 9.99 5.58
N ILE A 147 -17.23 10.19 6.40
CA ILE A 147 -17.23 11.15 7.50
C ILE A 147 -16.48 12.40 7.07
N SER A 148 -17.15 13.54 7.05
CA SER A 148 -16.61 14.79 6.50
C SER A 148 -16.07 15.75 7.54
N MET A 149 -16.51 15.66 8.80
CA MET A 149 -16.08 16.57 9.84
C MET A 149 -16.27 15.98 11.24
N ILE A 150 -15.29 16.19 12.12
CA ILE A 150 -15.36 15.86 13.55
C ILE A 150 -15.04 17.13 14.35
N ARG A 151 -15.82 17.45 15.38
CA ARG A 151 -15.53 18.58 16.28
C ARG A 151 -15.79 18.20 17.73
N PHE A 152 -14.84 18.56 18.59
CA PHE A 152 -14.95 18.40 20.04
C PHE A 152 -15.71 19.56 20.67
N HIS A 153 -16.40 19.27 21.76
CA HIS A 153 -16.87 20.32 22.66
C HIS A 153 -15.66 21.02 23.32
N PRO A 154 -15.59 22.37 23.34
CA PRO A 154 -14.42 23.11 23.80
C PRO A 154 -13.98 22.82 25.25
N GLY A 155 -14.92 22.40 26.09
CA GLY A 155 -14.68 22.08 27.51
C GLY A 155 -14.89 20.62 27.90
N ASP A 156 -15.17 19.73 26.94
CA ASP A 156 -15.48 18.32 27.23
C ASP A 156 -15.06 17.42 26.06
N SER A 157 -13.99 16.67 26.21
CA SER A 157 -13.49 15.77 25.16
C SER A 157 -14.32 14.50 24.96
N ASP A 158 -15.31 14.23 25.83
CA ASP A 158 -16.24 13.11 25.65
C ASP A 158 -17.51 13.53 24.87
N THR A 159 -17.75 14.84 24.76
CA THR A 159 -18.80 15.38 23.88
C THR A 159 -18.22 15.73 22.51
N VAL A 160 -18.67 15.01 21.48
CA VAL A 160 -18.15 15.13 20.11
C VAL A 160 -19.30 15.13 19.12
N TRP A 161 -19.20 15.96 18.08
CA TRP A 161 -20.10 15.98 16.94
C TRP A 161 -19.41 15.45 15.69
N VAL A 162 -20.16 14.71 14.88
CA VAL A 162 -19.68 14.09 13.64
C VAL A 162 -20.65 14.36 12.51
N ALA A 163 -20.17 15.01 11.45
CA ALA A 163 -20.90 15.13 10.20
C ALA A 163 -20.67 13.88 9.35
N ALA A 164 -21.77 13.18 9.07
CA ALA A 164 -21.77 12.05 8.16
C ALA A 164 -22.56 12.43 6.91
N GLN A 165 -21.86 12.52 5.77
CA GLN A 165 -22.49 12.73 4.47
C GLN A 165 -23.34 11.53 4.05
N GLY A 166 -23.08 10.35 4.62
CA GLY A 166 -23.70 9.09 4.24
C GLY A 166 -23.13 8.52 2.93
N PRO A 167 -23.51 7.28 2.57
CA PRO A 167 -22.97 6.59 1.41
C PRO A 167 -23.20 7.33 0.09
N LEU A 168 -22.16 7.42 -0.75
CA LEU A 168 -22.25 8.09 -2.04
C LEU A 168 -23.07 7.29 -3.07
N TRP A 169 -23.12 5.96 -2.97
CA TRP A 169 -23.63 5.07 -4.02
C TRP A 169 -24.99 4.40 -3.75
N ASN A 170 -25.48 4.39 -2.50
CA ASN A 170 -26.84 3.97 -2.11
C ASN A 170 -27.50 4.94 -1.11
N SER A 171 -28.84 4.87 -1.01
CA SER A 171 -29.62 5.68 -0.06
C SER A 171 -29.59 5.08 1.34
N GLY A 172 -29.91 5.91 2.34
CA GLY A 172 -29.86 5.53 3.76
C GLY A 172 -28.45 5.62 4.35
N GLY A 173 -28.10 4.62 5.16
CA GLY A 173 -26.85 4.57 5.93
C GLY A 173 -26.83 5.50 7.14
N ASP A 174 -25.68 5.56 7.80
CA ASP A 174 -25.44 6.48 8.91
C ASP A 174 -25.21 7.89 8.36
N ARG A 175 -26.30 8.59 8.09
CA ARG A 175 -26.33 9.90 7.42
C ARG A 175 -26.94 10.97 8.33
N GLY A 176 -26.33 12.17 8.36
CA GLY A 176 -26.77 13.30 9.19
C GLY A 176 -25.69 13.87 10.11
N LEU A 177 -26.09 14.68 11.09
CA LEU A 177 -25.19 15.13 12.17
C LEU A 177 -25.43 14.26 13.40
N TYR A 178 -24.35 13.68 13.93
CA TYR A 178 -24.36 12.84 15.12
C TYR A 178 -23.67 13.53 16.29
N LYS A 179 -24.11 13.23 17.51
CA LYS A 179 -23.51 13.67 18.77
C LYS A 179 -23.28 12.47 19.67
N THR A 180 -22.13 12.43 20.32
CA THR A 180 -21.85 11.57 21.48
C THR A 180 -21.56 12.44 22.70
N THR A 181 -21.78 11.91 23.90
CA THR A 181 -21.45 12.54 25.19
C THR A 181 -20.72 11.56 26.13
N ASP A 182 -20.34 10.40 25.61
CA ASP A 182 -19.68 9.31 26.32
C ASP A 182 -18.39 8.88 25.62
N GLY A 183 -17.78 9.81 24.86
CA GLY A 183 -16.51 9.60 24.19
C GLY A 183 -16.58 8.60 23.03
N GLY A 184 -17.76 8.40 22.43
CA GLY A 184 -18.00 7.56 21.26
C GLY A 184 -18.56 6.17 21.55
N ALA A 185 -19.00 5.88 22.78
CA ALA A 185 -19.62 4.60 23.11
C ALA A 185 -21.07 4.51 22.58
N SER A 186 -21.76 5.65 22.46
CA SER A 186 -23.07 5.75 21.83
C SER A 186 -23.23 7.04 21.03
N TRP A 187 -24.12 6.99 20.04
CA TRP A 187 -24.37 8.07 19.08
C TRP A 187 -25.85 8.45 19.04
N THR A 188 -26.14 9.74 19.05
CA THR A 188 -27.47 10.31 18.82
C THR A 188 -27.45 11.09 17.51
N ARG A 189 -28.32 10.74 16.56
CA ARG A 189 -28.53 11.54 15.36
C ARG A 189 -29.35 12.77 15.72
N ILE A 190 -28.73 13.94 15.67
CA ILE A 190 -29.35 15.22 16.07
C ILE A 190 -29.88 16.02 14.88
N LEU A 191 -29.40 15.77 13.65
CA LEU A 191 -29.96 16.34 12.42
C LEU A 191 -30.09 15.25 11.35
N GLU A 192 -31.30 15.09 10.82
CA GLU A 192 -31.64 14.22 9.71
C GLU A 192 -32.44 15.03 8.69
N ILE A 193 -32.13 14.86 7.40
CA ILE A 193 -32.87 15.50 6.31
C ILE A 193 -33.72 14.45 5.58
N ASP A 194 -33.07 13.55 4.84
CA ASP A 194 -33.71 12.43 4.14
C ASP A 194 -32.69 11.31 3.83
N ALA A 195 -33.12 10.30 3.08
CA ALA A 195 -32.30 9.14 2.73
C ALA A 195 -31.18 9.42 1.72
N ASP A 196 -31.16 10.58 1.05
CA ASP A 196 -30.19 10.96 0.01
C ASP A 196 -29.31 12.18 0.42
N THR A 197 -29.58 12.76 1.59
CA THR A 197 -29.00 14.02 2.05
C THR A 197 -28.37 13.91 3.43
N GLY A 198 -27.04 14.06 3.48
CA GLY A 198 -26.27 14.07 4.73
C GLY A 198 -25.82 15.46 5.15
N VAL A 199 -25.01 15.53 6.19
CA VAL A 199 -24.38 16.79 6.64
C VAL A 199 -22.94 16.83 6.11
N ASN A 200 -22.58 17.92 5.43
CA ASN A 200 -21.24 18.15 4.90
C ASN A 200 -20.33 18.74 5.97
N GLU A 201 -20.67 19.91 6.49
CA GLU A 201 -19.87 20.65 7.46
C GLU A 201 -20.76 21.30 8.51
N PHE A 202 -20.17 21.71 9.63
CA PHE A 202 -20.86 22.46 10.67
C PHE A 202 -19.87 23.31 11.48
N VAL A 203 -20.40 24.35 12.11
CA VAL A 203 -19.66 25.19 13.06
C VAL A 203 -20.42 25.27 14.37
N VAL A 204 -19.69 25.15 15.47
CA VAL A 204 -20.21 25.22 16.84
C VAL A 204 -19.78 26.55 17.44
N SER A 205 -20.70 27.28 18.07
CA SER A 205 -20.35 28.56 18.68
C SER A 205 -19.44 28.34 19.89
N PRO A 206 -18.25 28.97 19.94
CA PRO A 206 -17.36 28.85 21.09
C PRO A 206 -17.91 29.55 22.34
N ALA A 207 -18.88 30.47 22.18
CA ALA A 207 -19.53 31.15 23.29
C ALA A 207 -20.69 30.32 23.89
N ASP A 208 -21.33 29.49 23.07
CA ASP A 208 -22.46 28.66 23.47
C ASP A 208 -22.52 27.39 22.59
N PRO A 209 -21.99 26.25 23.05
CA PRO A 209 -21.94 25.01 22.26
C PRO A 209 -23.31 24.40 21.92
N ASP A 210 -24.41 24.95 22.45
CA ASP A 210 -25.77 24.58 22.03
C ASP A 210 -26.20 25.29 20.73
N VAL A 211 -25.43 26.29 20.27
CA VAL A 211 -25.65 26.98 19.00
C VAL A 211 -24.75 26.39 17.92
N ILE A 212 -25.38 25.73 16.94
CA ILE A 212 -24.69 25.04 15.84
C ILE A 212 -25.33 25.46 14.51
N VAL A 213 -24.50 25.72 13.51
CA VAL A 213 -24.91 25.91 12.11
C VAL A 213 -24.33 24.78 11.28
N ALA A 214 -25.16 24.08 10.52
CA ALA A 214 -24.76 22.92 9.72
C ALA A 214 -25.19 23.05 8.26
N SER A 215 -24.38 22.54 7.33
CA SER A 215 -24.74 22.41 5.92
C SER A 215 -25.15 20.99 5.59
N SER A 216 -26.32 20.87 4.96
CA SER A 216 -26.82 19.62 4.38
C SER A 216 -26.46 19.54 2.90
N TYR A 217 -26.20 18.33 2.41
CA TYR A 217 -25.69 18.08 1.07
C TYR A 217 -26.34 16.83 0.46
N GLN A 218 -27.21 17.06 -0.53
CA GLN A 218 -27.85 16.00 -1.30
C GLN A 218 -26.95 15.58 -2.45
N ARG A 219 -26.60 14.29 -2.52
CA ARG A 219 -25.71 13.78 -3.57
C ARG A 219 -25.93 12.31 -3.90
N ARG A 220 -25.62 11.95 -5.15
CA ARG A 220 -25.62 10.57 -5.64
C ARG A 220 -24.65 10.42 -6.80
N ARG A 221 -23.78 9.41 -6.73
CA ARG A 221 -22.95 9.00 -7.87
C ARG A 221 -23.26 7.57 -8.27
N HIS A 222 -23.24 7.33 -9.58
CA HIS A 222 -23.16 6.02 -10.19
C HIS A 222 -22.10 6.04 -11.30
N VAL A 223 -21.83 4.90 -11.94
CA VAL A 223 -20.91 4.82 -13.09
C VAL A 223 -21.30 5.83 -14.19
N TRP A 224 -22.60 5.97 -14.45
CA TRP A 224 -23.10 6.77 -15.57
C TRP A 224 -23.32 8.25 -15.25
N THR A 225 -23.39 8.67 -13.98
CA THR A 225 -23.72 10.06 -13.65
C THR A 225 -23.32 10.47 -12.22
N LEU A 226 -23.21 11.79 -12.02
CA LEU A 226 -23.19 12.46 -10.74
C LEU A 226 -24.41 13.39 -10.68
N ILE A 227 -25.09 13.42 -9.53
CA ILE A 227 -26.00 14.48 -9.12
C ILE A 227 -25.41 15.10 -7.86
N ASN A 228 -25.09 16.39 -7.91
CA ASN A 228 -24.31 17.07 -6.88
C ASN A 228 -25.11 18.09 -6.06
N GLY A 229 -26.43 17.98 -6.06
CA GLY A 229 -27.29 18.90 -5.34
C GLY A 229 -28.75 18.61 -5.58
N GLY A 230 -29.60 19.35 -4.87
CA GLY A 230 -31.04 19.21 -4.93
C GLY A 230 -31.72 19.89 -3.74
N PRO A 231 -33.04 19.72 -3.60
CA PRO A 231 -33.83 20.41 -2.58
C PRO A 231 -33.51 19.99 -1.13
N GLY A 232 -32.77 18.90 -0.93
CA GLY A 232 -32.29 18.50 0.39
C GLY A 232 -31.09 19.31 0.89
N SER A 233 -30.32 19.92 -0.02
CA SER A 233 -29.16 20.74 0.36
C SER A 233 -29.59 22.09 0.94
N GLY A 234 -28.83 22.60 1.91
CA GLY A 234 -29.15 23.87 2.57
C GLY A 234 -28.46 24.07 3.91
N VAL A 235 -28.73 25.20 4.57
CA VAL A 235 -28.14 25.58 5.86
C VAL A 235 -29.18 25.46 6.97
N HIS A 236 -28.78 24.86 8.09
CA HIS A 236 -29.64 24.61 9.25
C HIS A 236 -29.01 25.19 10.51
N LYS A 237 -29.84 25.64 11.45
CA LYS A 237 -29.37 26.17 12.74
C LYS A 237 -30.18 25.61 13.91
N THR A 238 -29.47 25.26 14.97
CA THR A 238 -30.02 24.96 16.30
C THR A 238 -29.50 25.97 17.32
N THR A 239 -30.23 26.13 18.41
CA THR A 239 -29.85 26.93 19.59
C THR A 239 -30.14 26.18 20.89
N ASP A 240 -30.37 24.88 20.82
CA ASP A 240 -30.73 23.99 21.94
C ASP A 240 -29.94 22.68 21.88
N GLY A 241 -28.72 22.72 21.34
CA GLY A 241 -27.81 21.57 21.33
C GLY A 241 -28.18 20.47 20.33
N GLY A 242 -29.08 20.78 19.40
CA GLY A 242 -29.56 19.87 18.36
C GLY A 242 -30.87 19.16 18.68
N GLU A 243 -31.60 19.58 19.71
CA GLU A 243 -32.96 19.06 19.98
C GLU A 243 -33.95 19.52 18.90
N THR A 244 -33.83 20.77 18.44
CA THR A 244 -34.61 21.31 17.33
C THR A 244 -33.74 22.08 16.34
N TRP A 245 -34.16 22.04 15.06
CA TRP A 245 -33.47 22.70 13.96
C TRP A 245 -34.43 23.54 13.13
N ARG A 246 -33.95 24.67 12.62
CA ARG A 246 -34.62 25.48 11.60
C ARG A 246 -33.74 25.59 10.37
N GLU A 247 -34.37 25.53 9.20
CA GLU A 247 -33.72 25.86 7.94
C GLU A 247 -33.50 27.38 7.86
N ILE A 248 -32.34 27.77 7.33
CA ILE A 248 -31.93 29.15 7.11
C ILE A 248 -31.91 29.42 5.61
N SER A 249 -32.76 30.35 5.16
CA SER A 249 -32.87 30.75 3.76
C SER A 249 -32.68 32.25 3.53
N LYS A 250 -32.61 33.05 4.60
CA LYS A 250 -32.55 34.51 4.47
C LYS A 250 -31.19 34.95 3.90
N GLY A 251 -31.22 35.39 2.64
CA GLY A 251 -30.05 35.88 1.92
C GLY A 251 -29.21 34.79 1.26
N LEU A 252 -29.69 33.54 1.28
CA LEU A 252 -29.14 32.40 0.54
C LEU A 252 -29.95 32.13 -0.73
N PRO A 253 -29.44 31.30 -1.66
CA PRO A 253 -30.16 30.88 -2.86
C PRO A 253 -31.54 30.30 -2.56
N SER A 254 -32.49 30.52 -3.46
CA SER A 254 -33.86 29.98 -3.32
C SER A 254 -34.14 28.72 -4.14
N GLY A 255 -33.25 28.40 -5.09
CA GLY A 255 -33.29 27.19 -5.90
C GLY A 255 -32.58 25.99 -5.25
N ASP A 256 -32.38 24.93 -6.04
CA ASP A 256 -31.60 23.77 -5.62
C ASP A 256 -30.15 24.18 -5.34
N MET A 257 -29.60 23.74 -4.21
CA MET A 257 -28.21 23.97 -3.82
C MET A 257 -27.38 22.68 -3.93
N GLY A 258 -26.08 22.83 -4.15
CA GLY A 258 -25.09 21.76 -4.17
C GLY A 258 -24.31 21.63 -2.88
N ARG A 259 -23.01 21.33 -2.97
CA ARG A 259 -22.13 21.30 -1.79
C ARG A 259 -22.01 22.71 -1.20
N ILE A 260 -22.03 22.81 0.13
CA ILE A 260 -21.87 24.06 0.87
C ILE A 260 -20.72 23.89 1.87
N GLY A 261 -19.64 24.62 1.63
CA GLY A 261 -18.53 24.75 2.58
C GLY A 261 -18.83 25.85 3.60
N LEU A 262 -18.51 25.65 4.87
CA LEU A 262 -18.72 26.55 5.99
C LEU A 262 -17.42 26.82 6.75
N ALA A 263 -17.11 28.09 7.00
CA ALA A 263 -15.94 28.47 7.79
C ALA A 263 -16.29 29.56 8.80
N MET A 264 -15.98 29.33 10.08
CA MET A 264 -16.09 30.33 11.14
C MET A 264 -14.78 31.09 11.29
N ALA A 265 -14.84 32.40 11.48
CA ALA A 265 -13.65 33.21 11.74
C ALA A 265 -13.18 33.06 13.20
N PRO A 266 -11.97 32.52 13.48
CA PRO A 266 -11.49 32.35 14.86
C PRO A 266 -11.36 33.68 15.62
N SER A 267 -10.92 34.74 14.93
CA SER A 267 -10.75 36.09 15.47
C SER A 267 -12.07 36.85 15.71
N ALA A 268 -13.17 36.41 15.08
CA ALA A 268 -14.50 37.01 15.25
C ALA A 268 -15.61 35.95 15.13
N PRO A 269 -15.87 35.13 16.18
CA PRO A 269 -16.68 33.91 16.06
C PRO A 269 -18.14 34.08 15.59
N ASN A 270 -18.71 35.28 15.66
CA ASN A 270 -20.05 35.56 15.08
C ASN A 270 -20.04 35.66 13.54
N VAL A 271 -18.86 35.75 12.93
CA VAL A 271 -18.68 35.80 11.48
C VAL A 271 -18.49 34.39 10.95
N ILE A 272 -19.38 33.99 10.05
CA ILE A 272 -19.32 32.71 9.32
C ILE A 272 -19.36 33.03 7.83
N TYR A 273 -18.53 32.34 7.05
CA TYR A 273 -18.57 32.34 5.60
C TYR A 273 -19.14 31.03 5.09
N ALA A 274 -19.81 31.11 3.94
CA ALA A 274 -20.27 29.95 3.19
C ALA A 274 -19.88 30.09 1.73
N ILE A 275 -19.43 29.01 1.10
CA ILE A 275 -19.30 28.91 -0.36
C ILE A 275 -20.36 27.94 -0.87
N VAL A 276 -21.31 28.46 -1.64
CA VAL A 276 -22.57 27.77 -1.97
C VAL A 276 -22.63 27.48 -3.47
N GLU A 277 -22.51 26.20 -3.84
CA GLU A 277 -22.82 25.76 -5.20
C GLU A 277 -24.33 25.87 -5.44
N ALA A 278 -24.72 26.51 -6.53
CA ALA A 278 -26.11 26.71 -6.94
C ALA A 278 -26.16 26.97 -8.45
N ASP A 279 -27.26 27.51 -8.97
CA ASP A 279 -27.28 28.03 -10.34
C ASP A 279 -26.29 29.21 -10.52
N GLU A 280 -25.97 29.57 -11.77
CA GLU A 280 -24.95 30.58 -12.08
C GLU A 280 -25.23 31.96 -11.46
N GLU A 281 -26.49 32.33 -11.25
CA GLU A 281 -26.86 33.64 -10.70
C GLU A 281 -26.71 33.68 -9.17
N ASP A 282 -27.01 32.56 -8.50
CA ASP A 282 -27.06 32.47 -7.05
C ASP A 282 -25.80 31.82 -6.44
N GLN A 283 -24.97 31.10 -7.20
CA GLN A 283 -23.74 30.50 -6.66
C GLN A 283 -22.76 31.59 -6.19
N GLY A 284 -21.98 31.31 -5.14
CA GLY A 284 -20.93 32.22 -4.70
C GLY A 284 -20.54 32.12 -3.22
N VAL A 285 -19.81 33.14 -2.76
CA VAL A 285 -19.39 33.28 -1.35
C VAL A 285 -20.34 34.20 -0.61
N TYR A 286 -20.79 33.76 0.55
CA TYR A 286 -21.73 34.43 1.43
C TYR A 286 -21.09 34.67 2.79
N ARG A 287 -21.51 35.74 3.47
CA ARG A 287 -21.08 36.07 4.84
C ARG A 287 -22.28 36.28 5.74
N SER A 288 -22.21 35.70 6.93
CA SER A 288 -23.06 36.02 8.07
C SER A 288 -22.26 36.73 9.15
N THR A 289 -22.91 37.63 9.90
CA THR A 289 -22.32 38.33 11.07
C THR A 289 -23.14 38.10 12.35
N ASP A 290 -24.15 37.24 12.27
CA ASP A 290 -25.10 36.90 13.33
C ASP A 290 -25.14 35.37 13.59
N PHE A 291 -23.98 34.72 13.41
CA PHE A 291 -23.80 33.28 13.55
C PHE A 291 -24.81 32.48 12.70
N GLY A 292 -24.89 32.79 11.40
CA GLY A 292 -25.66 32.05 10.41
C GLY A 292 -27.17 32.28 10.46
N GLU A 293 -27.68 33.36 11.05
CA GLU A 293 -29.12 33.68 11.01
C GLU A 293 -29.50 34.36 9.68
N SER A 294 -28.63 35.22 9.16
CA SER A 294 -28.79 35.85 7.86
C SER A 294 -27.48 36.05 7.12
N TRP A 295 -27.58 35.98 5.80
CA TRP A 295 -26.44 35.94 4.89
C TRP A 295 -26.46 37.10 3.91
N GLU A 296 -25.27 37.56 3.50
CA GLU A 296 -25.04 38.54 2.46
C GLU A 296 -24.10 37.91 1.41
N LYS A 297 -24.52 37.87 0.13
CA LYS A 297 -23.64 37.47 -0.98
C LYS A 297 -22.50 38.48 -1.10
N ARG A 298 -21.26 37.99 -1.12
CA ARG A 298 -20.03 38.80 -1.17
C ARG A 298 -19.46 38.85 -2.58
N SER A 299 -19.49 37.73 -3.28
CA SER A 299 -19.02 37.62 -4.67
C SER A 299 -19.61 36.38 -5.34
N ASP A 300 -19.45 36.29 -6.66
CA ASP A 300 -19.78 35.11 -7.47
C ASP A 300 -18.64 34.09 -7.50
N HIS A 301 -17.64 34.22 -6.62
CA HIS A 301 -16.51 33.30 -6.55
C HIS A 301 -16.99 31.88 -6.21
N MET A 302 -16.60 30.92 -7.04
CA MET A 302 -16.92 29.51 -6.88
C MET A 302 -15.72 28.67 -7.28
N THR A 303 -15.56 27.53 -6.61
CA THR A 303 -14.53 26.55 -6.98
C THR A 303 -14.82 25.94 -8.35
N SER A 304 -13.78 25.53 -9.06
CA SER A 304 -13.90 24.93 -10.40
C SER A 304 -14.65 23.58 -10.40
N SER A 305 -14.64 22.87 -9.28
CA SER A 305 -15.36 21.61 -9.09
C SER A 305 -15.82 21.46 -7.63
N ALA A 306 -17.00 21.99 -7.31
CA ALA A 306 -17.48 22.03 -5.93
C ALA A 306 -17.62 20.64 -5.29
N GLN A 307 -17.96 19.62 -6.07
CA GLN A 307 -17.97 18.23 -5.66
C GLN A 307 -16.61 17.69 -5.13
N TYR A 308 -15.51 18.41 -5.38
CA TYR A 308 -14.14 17.98 -5.08
C TYR A 308 -13.35 18.90 -4.14
N TYR A 309 -13.53 20.24 -4.18
CA TYR A 309 -12.70 21.17 -3.38
C TYR A 309 -13.42 22.08 -2.40
N ASN A 310 -14.76 22.16 -2.41
CA ASN A 310 -15.55 23.31 -1.92
C ASN A 310 -15.45 23.65 -0.41
N GLU A 311 -14.29 24.14 0.03
CA GLU A 311 -13.94 24.46 1.41
C GLU A 311 -13.33 25.86 1.52
N LEU A 312 -13.59 26.51 2.67
CA LEU A 312 -13.06 27.83 3.02
C LEU A 312 -12.24 27.74 4.30
N TYR A 313 -11.17 28.53 4.37
CA TYR A 313 -10.31 28.64 5.54
C TYR A 313 -10.17 30.12 5.89
N VAL A 314 -10.50 30.51 7.12
CA VAL A 314 -10.38 31.90 7.57
C VAL A 314 -9.08 32.06 8.35
N ASP A 315 -8.36 33.16 8.10
CA ASP A 315 -7.16 33.49 8.84
C ASP A 315 -7.46 33.57 10.36
N PRO A 316 -6.63 32.94 11.21
CA PRO A 316 -6.89 32.86 12.64
C PRO A 316 -6.78 34.22 13.37
N GLN A 317 -6.12 35.21 12.76
CA GLN A 317 -5.92 36.55 13.32
C GLN A 317 -6.78 37.63 12.64
N ASP A 318 -7.27 37.42 11.42
CA ASP A 318 -8.10 38.40 10.67
C ASP A 318 -9.33 37.77 10.00
N ALA A 319 -10.53 38.15 10.45
CA ALA A 319 -11.80 37.62 9.95
C ALA A 319 -12.17 38.06 8.52
N ASP A 320 -11.46 39.02 7.92
CA ASP A 320 -11.65 39.44 6.53
C ASP A 320 -10.62 38.80 5.57
N VAL A 321 -9.64 38.03 6.08
CA VAL A 321 -8.72 37.23 5.25
C VAL A 321 -9.18 35.78 5.19
N LEU A 322 -9.35 35.25 3.97
CA LEU A 322 -9.84 33.89 3.76
C LEU A 322 -9.24 33.26 2.51
N TYR A 323 -9.14 31.94 2.54
CA TYR A 323 -8.63 31.09 1.48
C TYR A 323 -9.76 30.17 0.99
N SER A 324 -9.77 29.90 -0.30
CA SER A 324 -10.65 28.93 -0.96
C SER A 324 -9.74 27.95 -1.69
N VAL A 325 -9.74 26.70 -1.22
CA VAL A 325 -9.00 25.62 -1.89
C VAL A 325 -9.77 25.19 -3.15
N ASP A 326 -9.05 24.93 -4.23
CA ASP A 326 -9.57 24.65 -5.57
C ASP A 326 -8.46 24.02 -6.43
N THR A 327 -8.72 23.72 -7.71
CA THR A 327 -7.65 23.45 -8.69
C THR A 327 -6.59 24.55 -8.64
N PHE A 328 -6.99 25.82 -8.60
CA PHE A 328 -6.08 26.91 -8.26
C PHE A 328 -6.59 27.59 -7.00
N SER A 329 -5.95 27.38 -5.86
CA SER A 329 -6.36 28.04 -4.61
C SER A 329 -6.37 29.57 -4.74
N HIS A 330 -7.36 30.20 -4.09
CA HIS A 330 -7.53 31.65 -4.07
C HIS A 330 -7.51 32.19 -2.64
N ARG A 331 -7.10 33.45 -2.50
CA ARG A 331 -7.11 34.24 -1.27
C ARG A 331 -7.93 35.52 -1.48
N SER A 332 -8.66 35.93 -0.45
CA SER A 332 -9.33 37.22 -0.33
C SER A 332 -8.87 37.93 0.94
N ASP A 333 -8.74 39.25 0.85
CA ASP A 333 -8.34 40.14 1.95
C ASP A 333 -9.44 41.14 2.35
N ASP A 334 -10.67 40.94 1.86
CA ASP A 334 -11.80 41.87 2.03
C ASP A 334 -13.12 41.18 2.40
N GLY A 335 -13.01 40.02 3.06
CA GLY A 335 -14.15 39.22 3.49
C GLY A 335 -14.90 38.62 2.30
N GLY A 336 -14.17 38.10 1.30
CA GLY A 336 -14.71 37.32 0.18
C GLY A 336 -15.34 38.15 -0.94
N LYS A 337 -15.07 39.46 -1.02
CA LYS A 337 -15.60 40.31 -2.10
C LYS A 337 -14.74 40.23 -3.34
N THR A 338 -13.43 40.18 -3.17
CA THR A 338 -12.46 40.03 -4.26
C THR A 338 -11.48 38.91 -3.95
N TRP A 339 -11.04 38.22 -5.01
CA TRP A 339 -10.21 37.02 -4.92
C TRP A 339 -9.01 37.13 -5.84
N SER A 340 -7.87 36.63 -5.38
CA SER A 340 -6.63 36.53 -6.13
C SER A 340 -6.06 35.13 -5.97
N ARG A 341 -5.33 34.63 -6.96
CA ARG A 341 -4.72 33.29 -6.89
C ARG A 341 -3.60 33.29 -5.88
N VAL A 342 -3.54 32.24 -5.05
CA VAL A 342 -2.34 31.90 -4.30
C VAL A 342 -1.27 31.47 -5.31
N PRO A 343 -0.03 31.98 -5.24
CA PRO A 343 1.01 31.58 -6.18
C PRO A 343 1.28 30.06 -6.15
N ILE A 344 1.45 29.46 -7.31
CA ILE A 344 1.69 28.01 -7.48
C ILE A 344 3.07 27.72 -8.07
N THR A 345 4.02 28.64 -7.91
CA THR A 345 5.33 28.53 -8.56
C THR A 345 6.03 27.23 -8.18
N ASN A 346 6.19 26.33 -9.16
CA ASN A 346 6.78 24.99 -9.03
C ASN A 346 6.04 24.05 -8.06
N ARG A 347 4.73 24.24 -7.87
CA ARG A 347 3.85 23.41 -7.03
C ARG A 347 2.78 22.72 -7.88
N HIS A 348 2.29 21.57 -7.44
CA HIS A 348 1.09 20.95 -8.00
C HIS A 348 -0.16 21.80 -7.66
N VAL A 349 -1.22 21.61 -8.46
CA VAL A 349 -2.56 22.19 -8.30
C VAL A 349 -3.47 21.24 -7.49
N ASP A 350 -4.78 21.48 -7.46
CA ASP A 350 -5.78 20.56 -6.88
C ASP A 350 -5.65 20.42 -5.36
N ASP A 351 -5.95 21.52 -4.66
CA ASP A 351 -5.80 21.64 -3.22
C ASP A 351 -7.08 21.24 -2.48
N HIS A 352 -6.91 20.53 -1.37
CA HIS A 352 -8.01 19.99 -0.55
C HIS A 352 -7.91 20.39 0.92
N ALA A 353 -6.71 20.60 1.45
CA ALA A 353 -6.49 20.89 2.85
C ALA A 353 -5.58 22.09 3.04
N LEU A 354 -5.87 22.92 4.05
CA LEU A 354 -5.01 24.04 4.44
C LEU A 354 -4.90 24.12 5.96
N TRP A 355 -3.67 24.25 6.45
CA TRP A 355 -3.40 24.68 7.82
C TRP A 355 -2.67 26.02 7.80
N ILE A 356 -3.19 26.96 8.59
CA ILE A 356 -2.63 28.30 8.78
C ILE A 356 -2.08 28.34 10.19
N ASP A 357 -0.78 28.64 10.33
CA ASP A 357 -0.15 28.75 11.65
C ASP A 357 -0.80 29.91 12.44
N PRO A 358 -1.42 29.63 13.61
CA PRO A 358 -2.12 30.66 14.38
C PRO A 358 -1.20 31.73 14.95
N ASP A 359 0.10 31.45 15.11
CA ASP A 359 1.09 32.39 15.64
C ASP A 359 1.83 33.16 14.53
N ASN A 360 1.78 32.67 13.28
CA ASN A 360 2.41 33.29 12.12
C ASN A 360 1.65 32.96 10.82
N THR A 361 0.69 33.79 10.42
CA THR A 361 -0.20 33.47 9.28
C THR A 361 0.47 33.51 7.89
N GLU A 362 1.76 33.83 7.83
CA GLU A 362 2.59 33.63 6.63
C GLU A 362 3.13 32.18 6.51
N HIS A 363 3.07 31.39 7.58
CA HIS A 363 3.47 29.99 7.61
C HIS A 363 2.25 29.08 7.38
N LEU A 364 2.23 28.40 6.24
CA LEU A 364 1.10 27.57 5.82
C LEU A 364 1.57 26.17 5.42
N TYR A 365 0.70 25.19 5.68
CA TYR A 365 0.76 23.88 5.04
C TYR A 365 -0.46 23.74 4.13
N ILE A 366 -0.23 23.39 2.86
CA ILE A 366 -1.28 23.08 1.91
C ILE A 366 -1.14 21.63 1.43
N GLY A 367 -2.25 20.92 1.39
CA GLY A 367 -2.37 19.53 0.95
C GLY A 367 -3.27 19.45 -0.27
N GLY A 368 -2.85 18.67 -1.27
CA GLY A 368 -3.59 18.47 -2.51
C GLY A 368 -3.20 17.17 -3.19
N ASP A 369 -3.55 17.00 -4.47
CA ASP A 369 -3.30 15.77 -5.23
C ASP A 369 -1.80 15.47 -5.42
N GLY A 370 -0.98 16.52 -5.44
CA GLY A 370 0.49 16.40 -5.53
C GLY A 370 1.19 16.06 -4.20
N GLY A 371 0.50 16.18 -3.06
CA GLY A 371 1.08 15.98 -1.74
C GLY A 371 0.99 17.17 -0.79
N VAL A 372 1.95 17.24 0.13
CA VAL A 372 2.07 18.29 1.16
C VAL A 372 3.12 19.32 0.78
N TYR A 373 2.77 20.60 0.85
CA TYR A 373 3.66 21.73 0.61
C TYR A 373 3.63 22.71 1.78
N GLU A 374 4.79 23.26 2.15
CA GLU A 374 4.96 24.25 3.21
C GLU A 374 5.48 25.57 2.64
N THR A 375 5.01 26.70 3.17
CA THR A 375 5.48 28.05 2.86
C THR A 375 5.71 28.83 4.16
N TRP A 376 6.63 29.80 4.14
CA TRP A 376 6.91 30.73 5.25
C TRP A 376 6.73 32.20 4.82
N ASP A 377 6.18 32.43 3.63
CA ASP A 377 6.03 33.72 2.97
C ASP A 377 4.63 33.87 2.34
N GLY A 378 3.61 33.28 2.96
CA GLY A 378 2.21 33.47 2.58
C GLY A 378 1.82 32.80 1.26
N GLY A 379 2.62 31.85 0.79
CA GLY A 379 2.39 31.09 -0.44
C GLY A 379 3.16 31.59 -1.66
N GLU A 380 4.10 32.53 -1.49
CA GLU A 380 4.95 33.00 -2.59
C GLU A 380 5.95 31.92 -3.03
N THR A 381 6.53 31.18 -2.07
CA THR A 381 7.43 30.05 -2.33
C THR A 381 7.06 28.82 -1.51
N TRP A 382 7.32 27.63 -2.07
CA TRP A 382 6.86 26.36 -1.52
C TRP A 382 7.99 25.33 -1.39
N ARG A 383 7.97 24.61 -0.26
CA ARG A 383 8.78 23.41 0.02
C ARG A 383 7.90 22.18 -0.10
N HIS A 384 8.19 21.30 -1.08
CA HIS A 384 7.50 20.02 -1.22
C HIS A 384 8.05 18.97 -0.25
N ILE A 385 7.16 18.28 0.48
CA ILE A 385 7.50 17.11 1.30
C ILE A 385 7.51 15.88 0.39
N SER A 386 8.71 15.48 -0.07
CA SER A 386 8.90 14.42 -1.08
C SER A 386 9.36 13.07 -0.50
N ASN A 387 8.82 12.71 0.67
CA ASN A 387 9.18 11.50 1.41
C ASN A 387 8.01 10.72 2.01
N LEU A 388 6.79 11.01 1.55
CA LEU A 388 5.56 10.26 1.84
C LEU A 388 5.21 9.37 0.63
N PRO A 389 5.33 8.03 0.73
CA PRO A 389 5.06 7.11 -0.38
C PRO A 389 3.58 6.77 -0.48
N ALA A 390 2.75 7.76 -0.84
CA ALA A 390 1.29 7.62 -0.92
C ALA A 390 0.73 7.90 -2.33
N THR A 391 1.54 7.73 -3.37
CA THR A 391 1.10 7.84 -4.76
C THR A 391 -0.05 6.85 -5.07
N GLN A 392 -1.07 7.34 -5.77
CA GLN A 392 -2.25 6.58 -6.18
C GLN A 392 -2.09 6.06 -7.62
N PHE A 393 -1.76 4.77 -7.78
CA PHE A 393 -1.61 4.14 -9.09
C PHE A 393 -2.89 3.46 -9.55
N TYR A 394 -3.26 3.69 -10.81
CA TYR A 394 -4.39 3.05 -11.47
C TYR A 394 -4.03 1.67 -12.00
N ARG A 395 -3.03 1.60 -12.90
CA ARG A 395 -2.56 0.36 -13.52
C ARG A 395 -1.04 0.40 -13.73
N ALA A 396 -0.37 -0.72 -13.47
CA ALA A 396 1.07 -0.88 -13.50
C ALA A 396 1.47 -1.89 -14.58
N THR A 397 2.68 -1.79 -15.13
CA THR A 397 3.18 -2.78 -16.10
C THR A 397 4.71 -2.85 -16.02
N PRO A 398 5.28 -4.06 -15.80
CA PRO A 398 6.72 -4.26 -15.88
C PRO A 398 7.20 -4.36 -17.32
N ASP A 399 8.44 -3.94 -17.57
CA ASP A 399 9.14 -4.19 -18.83
C ASP A 399 9.98 -5.49 -18.80
N ASN A 400 10.66 -5.74 -19.91
CA ASN A 400 11.62 -6.85 -20.06
C ASN A 400 13.08 -6.38 -20.04
N ASP A 401 13.36 -5.18 -19.55
CA ASP A 401 14.71 -4.59 -19.57
C ASP A 401 15.70 -5.43 -18.75
N PHE A 402 16.99 -5.27 -19.07
CA PHE A 402 18.09 -6.00 -18.45
C PHE A 402 19.14 -5.01 -17.92
N PRO A 403 19.80 -5.32 -16.78
CA PRO A 403 19.66 -6.55 -16.00
C PRO A 403 18.51 -6.53 -14.97
N PHE A 404 17.93 -5.35 -14.72
CA PHE A 404 16.79 -5.15 -13.83
C PHE A 404 15.67 -4.51 -14.64
N TYR A 405 14.46 -5.04 -14.52
CA TYR A 405 13.29 -4.48 -15.21
C TYR A 405 12.82 -3.19 -14.53
N ASN A 406 12.09 -2.38 -15.29
CA ASN A 406 11.36 -1.22 -14.79
C ASN A 406 9.87 -1.53 -14.66
N VAL A 407 9.18 -0.74 -13.85
CA VAL A 407 7.72 -0.72 -13.74
C VAL A 407 7.25 0.68 -14.11
N CYS A 408 6.32 0.78 -15.06
CA CYS A 408 5.59 2.01 -15.36
C CYS A 408 4.17 1.88 -14.84
N ALA A 409 3.63 2.94 -14.25
CA ALA A 409 2.26 2.97 -13.80
C ALA A 409 1.67 4.38 -13.90
N GLY A 410 0.41 4.43 -14.31
CA GLY A 410 -0.35 5.66 -14.39
C GLY A 410 -0.94 6.06 -13.03
N THR A 411 -0.95 7.36 -12.72
CA THR A 411 -1.39 7.88 -11.41
C THR A 411 -2.60 8.81 -11.50
N GLN A 412 -3.31 9.01 -10.39
CA GLN A 412 -4.25 10.13 -10.21
C GLN A 412 -3.48 11.47 -10.29
N ASP A 413 -3.82 12.33 -11.26
CA ASP A 413 -3.29 13.69 -11.53
C ASP A 413 -1.76 13.86 -11.68
N ASN A 414 -0.97 12.82 -11.38
CA ASN A 414 0.46 12.92 -11.11
C ASN A 414 1.33 12.22 -12.17
N PHE A 415 0.89 12.23 -13.43
CA PHE A 415 1.59 11.67 -14.59
C PHE A 415 1.57 10.12 -14.67
N THR A 416 2.17 9.58 -15.71
CA THR A 416 2.62 8.18 -15.75
C THR A 416 4.07 8.11 -15.28
N LEU A 417 4.31 7.43 -14.16
CA LEU A 417 5.62 7.33 -13.51
C LEU A 417 6.26 5.96 -13.78
N CYS A 418 7.56 5.95 -13.98
CA CYS A 418 8.32 4.74 -14.29
C CYS A 418 9.62 4.68 -13.48
N GLY A 419 9.95 3.52 -12.92
CA GLY A 419 11.13 3.34 -12.09
C GLY A 419 11.62 1.88 -12.05
N PRO A 420 12.85 1.63 -11.60
CA PRO A 420 13.42 0.29 -11.61
C PRO A 420 12.88 -0.58 -10.46
N SER A 421 12.75 -1.88 -10.69
CA SER A 421 12.46 -2.89 -9.65
C SER A 421 13.53 -2.97 -8.55
N ARG A 422 14.77 -2.65 -8.93
CA ARG A 422 15.94 -2.51 -8.04
C ARG A 422 17.06 -1.72 -8.70
N THR A 423 17.97 -1.21 -7.88
CA THR A 423 19.24 -0.61 -8.33
C THR A 423 20.43 -1.49 -7.96
N ARG A 424 21.60 -1.19 -8.52
CA ARG A 424 22.89 -1.80 -8.11
C ARG A 424 23.49 -1.16 -6.85
N TYR A 425 22.79 -0.21 -6.25
CA TYR A 425 23.34 0.68 -5.26
C TYR A 425 22.84 0.35 -3.87
N THR A 426 23.70 0.50 -2.87
CA THR A 426 23.34 0.23 -1.46
C THR A 426 22.35 1.24 -0.89
N ASP A 427 22.08 2.34 -1.61
CA ASP A 427 21.10 3.35 -1.21
C ASP A 427 19.65 3.06 -1.66
N GLY A 428 19.42 1.94 -2.35
CA GLY A 428 18.07 1.53 -2.76
C GLY A 428 17.58 2.23 -4.03
N ILE A 429 16.26 2.36 -4.13
CA ILE A 429 15.53 3.03 -5.22
C ILE A 429 15.09 4.41 -4.71
N THR A 430 15.52 5.48 -5.37
CA THR A 430 15.33 6.84 -4.89
C THR A 430 14.41 7.60 -5.84
N ASN A 431 13.79 8.71 -5.40
CA ASN A 431 12.92 9.51 -6.30
C ASN A 431 13.64 9.94 -7.60
N ALA A 432 14.96 10.08 -7.58
CA ALA A 432 15.76 10.43 -8.75
C ALA A 432 15.98 9.27 -9.75
N ASP A 433 15.64 8.04 -9.37
CA ASP A 433 15.67 6.88 -10.26
C ASP A 433 14.33 6.72 -11.03
N TRP A 434 13.29 7.51 -10.68
CA TRP A 434 11.99 7.55 -11.36
C TRP A 434 11.94 8.63 -12.45
N TRP A 435 11.15 8.40 -13.49
CA TRP A 435 10.96 9.31 -14.63
C TRP A 435 9.51 9.32 -15.13
N ILE A 436 9.15 10.32 -15.94
CA ILE A 436 7.78 10.56 -16.42
C ILE A 436 7.65 10.16 -17.89
N ALA A 437 6.76 9.21 -18.19
CA ALA A 437 6.44 8.81 -19.55
C ALA A 437 5.44 9.79 -20.21
N GLN A 438 4.38 10.16 -19.49
CA GLN A 438 3.26 10.94 -20.01
C GLN A 438 2.62 11.81 -18.93
N PHE A 439 2.07 12.97 -19.31
CA PHE A 439 1.44 13.92 -18.38
C PHE A 439 -0.04 13.56 -18.02
N GLY A 440 -0.67 14.32 -17.11
CA GLY A 440 -2.08 14.16 -16.71
C GLY A 440 -2.32 12.99 -15.75
N ASP A 441 -3.56 12.57 -15.54
CA ASP A 441 -3.85 11.28 -14.93
C ASP A 441 -3.30 10.20 -15.86
N GLY A 442 -2.33 9.42 -15.39
CA GLY A 442 -1.87 8.26 -16.13
C GLY A 442 -2.80 7.07 -15.91
N TYR A 443 -2.92 6.19 -16.90
CA TYR A 443 -3.61 4.88 -16.75
C TYR A 443 -2.69 3.72 -17.14
N LYS A 444 -3.23 2.65 -17.76
CA LYS A 444 -2.44 1.50 -18.19
C LYS A 444 -1.39 1.95 -19.21
N ALA A 445 -0.12 1.86 -18.81
CA ALA A 445 1.02 1.96 -19.71
C ALA A 445 1.34 0.57 -20.26
N GLN A 446 1.98 0.50 -21.43
CA GLN A 446 2.46 -0.74 -22.02
C GLN A 446 3.85 -0.54 -22.60
N PHE A 447 4.75 -1.50 -22.36
CA PHE A 447 6.06 -1.53 -23.01
C PHE A 447 6.01 -2.43 -24.23
N ASP A 448 6.63 -2.03 -25.34
CA ASP A 448 6.86 -2.97 -26.44
C ASP A 448 7.70 -4.15 -25.89
N PRO A 449 7.21 -5.40 -25.96
CA PRO A 449 7.85 -6.54 -25.31
C PRO A 449 9.22 -6.89 -25.91
N THR A 450 9.55 -6.33 -27.08
CA THR A 450 10.81 -6.55 -27.80
C THR A 450 11.74 -5.33 -27.78
N ASP A 451 11.22 -4.14 -27.44
CA ASP A 451 11.99 -2.90 -27.36
C ASP A 451 11.53 -2.07 -26.15
N PRO A 452 12.23 -2.18 -24.99
CA PRO A 452 11.82 -1.48 -23.78
C PRO A 452 11.91 0.05 -23.90
N ASN A 453 12.47 0.59 -24.99
CA ASN A 453 12.50 2.03 -25.24
C ASN A 453 11.18 2.59 -25.77
N VAL A 454 10.28 1.73 -26.27
CA VAL A 454 8.97 2.15 -26.77
C VAL A 454 7.92 1.91 -25.69
N VAL A 455 7.31 2.99 -25.23
CA VAL A 455 6.27 2.97 -24.18
C VAL A 455 4.99 3.60 -24.72
N TYR A 456 3.87 2.92 -24.54
CA TYR A 456 2.54 3.46 -24.81
C TYR A 456 1.94 3.88 -23.47
N ALA A 457 1.61 5.15 -23.33
CA ALA A 457 1.12 5.71 -22.07
C ALA A 457 -0.14 6.56 -22.31
N GLN A 458 -1.08 6.43 -21.38
CA GLN A 458 -2.40 7.03 -21.49
C GLN A 458 -2.53 8.31 -20.67
N TYR A 459 -3.53 9.11 -21.03
CA TYR A 459 -4.08 10.21 -20.22
C TYR A 459 -5.60 10.31 -20.41
N GLN A 460 -6.26 11.25 -19.72
CA GLN A 460 -7.71 11.31 -19.58
C GLN A 460 -8.47 11.27 -20.92
N TYR A 461 -9.69 10.71 -20.89
CA TYR A 461 -10.64 10.73 -22.01
C TYR A 461 -10.10 10.08 -23.30
N GLY A 462 -9.42 8.93 -23.19
CA GLY A 462 -8.91 8.18 -24.34
C GLY A 462 -7.61 8.73 -24.93
N GLY A 463 -6.94 9.61 -24.21
CA GLY A 463 -5.64 10.13 -24.61
C GLY A 463 -4.58 9.03 -24.63
N LEU A 464 -3.87 8.88 -25.75
CA LEU A 464 -2.83 7.86 -25.93
C LEU A 464 -1.61 8.44 -26.65
N ALA A 465 -0.44 8.21 -26.06
CA ALA A 465 0.85 8.61 -26.63
C ALA A 465 1.82 7.42 -26.71
N ARG A 466 2.60 7.36 -27.79
CA ARG A 466 3.80 6.54 -27.90
C ARG A 466 5.01 7.39 -27.55
N PHE A 467 5.76 6.98 -26.53
CA PHE A 467 6.97 7.62 -26.04
C PHE A 467 8.19 6.78 -26.40
N ASP A 468 9.18 7.42 -27.02
CA ASP A 468 10.50 6.85 -27.29
C ASP A 468 11.50 7.34 -26.24
N ARG A 469 11.99 6.42 -25.40
CA ARG A 469 12.93 6.72 -24.31
C ARG A 469 14.32 7.14 -24.78
N VAL A 470 14.73 6.77 -26.00
CA VAL A 470 16.05 7.11 -26.55
C VAL A 470 16.04 8.55 -27.05
N THR A 471 15.00 8.95 -27.78
CA THR A 471 14.90 10.29 -28.39
C THR A 471 14.19 11.30 -27.49
N GLY A 472 13.34 10.83 -26.58
CA GLY A 472 12.44 11.65 -25.78
C GLY A 472 11.19 12.11 -26.54
N GLU A 473 10.96 11.63 -27.77
CA GLU A 473 9.80 12.00 -28.58
C GLU A 473 8.50 11.39 -28.02
N ARG A 474 7.44 12.20 -27.98
CA ARG A 474 6.07 11.76 -27.68
C ARG A 474 5.19 12.01 -28.89
N LEU A 475 4.64 10.94 -29.45
CA LEU A 475 3.69 11.00 -30.55
C LEU A 475 2.30 10.62 -30.04
N PHE A 476 1.31 11.50 -30.22
CA PHE A 476 -0.08 11.20 -29.90
C PHE A 476 -0.69 10.34 -31.00
N ILE A 477 -1.22 9.18 -30.61
CA ILE A 477 -1.65 8.13 -31.54
C ILE A 477 -3.10 7.70 -31.32
N THR A 478 -3.90 8.44 -30.55
CA THR A 478 -5.33 8.13 -30.35
C THR A 478 -6.09 8.07 -31.70
N PRO A 479 -6.88 7.01 -31.96
CA PRO A 479 -7.77 6.93 -33.12
C PRO A 479 -8.66 8.17 -33.25
N GLN A 480 -8.74 8.73 -34.46
CA GLN A 480 -9.58 9.90 -34.75
C GLN A 480 -10.84 9.49 -35.54
N PRO A 481 -11.99 10.15 -35.30
CA PRO A 481 -13.18 9.91 -36.10
C PRO A 481 -12.96 10.33 -37.57
N GLY A 482 -13.56 9.59 -38.49
CA GLY A 482 -13.65 10.00 -39.88
C GLY A 482 -14.48 11.28 -40.06
N ALA A 483 -14.41 11.90 -41.24
CA ALA A 483 -15.09 13.17 -41.51
C ALA A 483 -16.63 13.12 -41.35
N ASP A 484 -17.23 11.94 -41.52
CA ASP A 484 -18.67 11.70 -41.42
C ASP A 484 -19.07 10.92 -40.15
N GLU A 485 -18.15 10.75 -39.19
CA GLU A 485 -18.39 10.04 -37.94
C GLU A 485 -18.56 11.01 -36.76
N ASN A 486 -19.34 10.58 -35.76
CA ASN A 486 -19.41 11.27 -34.48
C ASN A 486 -18.11 11.09 -33.70
N ALA A 487 -17.86 11.96 -32.72
CA ALA A 487 -16.82 11.72 -31.73
C ALA A 487 -17.05 10.39 -31.00
N TYR A 488 -15.97 9.64 -30.79
CA TYR A 488 -16.00 8.39 -30.05
C TYR A 488 -16.22 8.64 -28.55
N LYS A 489 -16.84 7.67 -27.87
CA LYS A 489 -17.05 7.67 -26.42
C LYS A 489 -15.88 6.96 -25.75
N TRP A 490 -14.97 7.74 -25.19
CA TRP A 490 -13.84 7.22 -24.45
C TRP A 490 -14.17 7.08 -22.96
N ASN A 491 -13.68 6.00 -22.36
CA ASN A 491 -13.65 5.89 -20.91
C ASN A 491 -12.53 6.80 -20.35
N TRP A 492 -12.65 7.17 -19.08
CA TRP A 492 -11.56 7.82 -18.33
C TRP A 492 -10.32 6.92 -18.31
N ASN A 493 -10.51 5.62 -18.05
CA ASN A 493 -9.48 4.59 -18.11
C ASN A 493 -9.76 3.65 -19.31
N SER A 494 -9.35 4.04 -20.51
CA SER A 494 -9.62 3.24 -21.71
C SER A 494 -8.68 2.03 -21.80
N PRO A 495 -9.14 0.85 -22.29
CA PRO A 495 -8.32 -0.36 -22.29
C PRO A 495 -7.33 -0.34 -23.47
N LEU A 496 -6.08 -0.68 -23.18
CA LEU A 496 -4.97 -0.77 -24.12
C LEU A 496 -4.22 -2.09 -23.91
N ILE A 497 -4.03 -2.86 -24.98
CA ILE A 497 -3.14 -4.03 -24.98
C ILE A 497 -2.22 -4.02 -26.20
N ILE A 498 -1.07 -4.66 -26.04
CA ILE A 498 -0.22 -5.10 -27.15
C ILE A 498 -0.54 -6.57 -27.42
N SER A 499 -0.74 -6.94 -28.69
CA SER A 499 -1.00 -8.33 -29.04
C SER A 499 0.14 -9.25 -28.58
N PRO A 500 -0.16 -10.40 -27.94
CA PRO A 500 0.86 -11.39 -27.63
C PRO A 500 1.44 -12.09 -28.88
N HIS A 501 0.81 -11.92 -30.05
CA HIS A 501 1.19 -12.56 -31.32
C HIS A 501 2.00 -11.66 -32.26
N ASP A 502 1.80 -10.34 -32.22
CA ASP A 502 2.63 -9.36 -32.92
C ASP A 502 2.83 -8.12 -32.03
N HIS A 503 4.06 -7.89 -31.57
CA HIS A 503 4.41 -6.78 -30.70
C HIS A 503 4.17 -5.37 -31.30
N ARG A 504 3.97 -5.28 -32.62
CA ARG A 504 3.61 -4.02 -33.30
C ARG A 504 2.11 -3.78 -33.33
N ARG A 505 1.31 -4.80 -33.02
CA ARG A 505 -0.15 -4.72 -33.02
C ARG A 505 -0.65 -4.19 -31.69
N LEU A 506 -1.43 -3.12 -31.75
CA LEU A 506 -2.09 -2.51 -30.61
C LEU A 506 -3.60 -2.67 -30.76
N TYR A 507 -4.29 -2.89 -29.63
CA TYR A 507 -5.73 -2.76 -29.55
C TYR A 507 -6.10 -1.67 -28.54
N TYR A 508 -7.07 -0.81 -28.90
CA TYR A 508 -7.50 0.31 -28.07
C TYR A 508 -9.02 0.49 -28.12
N GLY A 509 -9.67 0.66 -26.97
CA GLY A 509 -11.13 0.66 -26.87
C GLY A 509 -11.76 2.03 -26.59
N ALA A 510 -12.73 2.43 -27.43
CA ALA A 510 -13.71 3.49 -27.16
C ALA A 510 -15.09 2.87 -26.85
N GLU A 511 -16.19 3.26 -27.50
CA GLU A 511 -17.41 2.41 -27.56
C GLU A 511 -17.25 1.23 -28.53
N ARG A 512 -16.16 1.22 -29.30
CA ARG A 512 -15.77 0.19 -30.26
C ARG A 512 -14.29 -0.13 -30.12
N LEU A 513 -13.86 -1.27 -30.63
CA LEU A 513 -12.46 -1.71 -30.60
C LEU A 513 -11.71 -1.27 -31.86
N PHE A 514 -10.56 -0.65 -31.68
CA PHE A 514 -9.62 -0.30 -32.74
C PHE A 514 -8.40 -1.23 -32.71
N ARG A 515 -7.84 -1.51 -33.89
CA ARG A 515 -6.58 -2.22 -34.06
C ARG A 515 -5.61 -1.38 -34.88
N SER A 516 -4.37 -1.32 -34.46
CA SER A 516 -3.23 -0.87 -35.27
C SER A 516 -2.30 -2.06 -35.48
N ASP A 517 -1.74 -2.22 -36.68
CA ASP A 517 -0.73 -3.25 -37.00
C ASP A 517 0.68 -2.65 -37.12
N ASP A 518 0.83 -1.36 -36.81
CA ASP A 518 2.00 -0.54 -37.09
C ASP A 518 2.36 0.40 -35.93
N ARG A 519 2.16 -0.04 -34.68
CA ARG A 519 2.53 0.71 -33.46
C ARG A 519 1.81 2.06 -33.31
N GLY A 520 0.58 2.15 -33.80
CA GLY A 520 -0.29 3.33 -33.68
C GLY A 520 -0.13 4.36 -34.78
N GLU A 521 0.59 4.08 -35.88
CA GLU A 521 0.67 4.99 -37.03
C GLU A 521 -0.66 5.07 -37.79
N SER A 522 -1.37 3.94 -37.88
CA SER A 522 -2.71 3.86 -38.45
C SER A 522 -3.61 2.92 -37.65
N TRP A 523 -4.92 3.19 -37.69
CA TRP A 523 -5.94 2.45 -36.95
C TRP A 523 -7.09 2.02 -37.85
N VAL A 524 -7.60 0.82 -37.60
CA VAL A 524 -8.84 0.30 -38.18
C VAL A 524 -9.82 -0.08 -37.07
N ALA A 525 -11.09 0.28 -37.21
CA ALA A 525 -12.13 -0.23 -36.32
C ALA A 525 -12.38 -1.71 -36.64
N VAL A 526 -12.24 -2.57 -35.64
CA VAL A 526 -12.49 -4.02 -35.73
C VAL A 526 -13.79 -4.42 -35.04
N SER A 527 -14.64 -3.45 -34.67
CA SER A 527 -16.00 -3.69 -34.21
C SER A 527 -16.91 -2.49 -34.53
N GLY A 528 -18.22 -2.68 -34.40
CA GLY A 528 -19.18 -1.59 -34.22
C GLY A 528 -19.21 -1.10 -32.76
N ASP A 529 -20.23 -0.34 -32.39
CA ASP A 529 -20.52 -0.01 -30.98
C ASP A 529 -20.86 -1.30 -30.23
N LEU A 530 -20.01 -1.66 -29.26
CA LEU A 530 -20.14 -2.85 -28.41
C LEU A 530 -20.84 -2.54 -27.08
N SER A 531 -21.24 -1.29 -26.84
CA SER A 531 -22.00 -0.94 -25.64
C SER A 531 -23.46 -1.42 -25.73
N ARG A 532 -24.18 -1.31 -24.61
CA ARG A 532 -25.62 -1.60 -24.52
C ARG A 532 -26.48 -0.56 -25.24
N GLY A 533 -25.89 0.58 -25.63
CA GLY A 533 -26.60 1.67 -26.32
C GLY A 533 -27.59 2.43 -25.41
N LEU A 534 -27.35 2.43 -24.10
CA LEU A 534 -28.18 3.15 -23.13
C LEU A 534 -27.94 4.67 -23.20
N ASP A 535 -29.01 5.43 -23.03
CA ASP A 535 -28.93 6.87 -22.81
C ASP A 535 -28.87 7.14 -21.30
N ARG A 536 -27.69 7.49 -20.79
CA ARG A 536 -27.47 7.77 -19.36
C ARG A 536 -28.43 8.81 -18.78
N ASN A 537 -28.94 9.72 -19.60
CA ASN A 537 -29.81 10.80 -19.14
C ASN A 537 -31.27 10.37 -18.95
N LYS A 538 -31.60 9.11 -19.27
CA LYS A 538 -32.92 8.49 -18.99
C LYS A 538 -32.89 7.54 -17.81
N LEU A 539 -31.71 7.27 -17.24
CA LEU A 539 -31.56 6.39 -16.10
C LEU A 539 -31.97 7.14 -14.82
N GLU A 540 -32.74 6.46 -13.98
CA GLU A 540 -33.19 7.01 -12.71
C GLU A 540 -32.07 7.06 -11.69
N VAL A 541 -32.07 8.14 -10.90
CA VAL A 541 -31.14 8.39 -9.80
C VAL A 541 -31.96 9.03 -8.69
N MET A 542 -31.91 8.47 -7.48
CA MET A 542 -32.79 8.89 -6.37
C MET A 542 -34.28 8.81 -6.76
N GLY A 543 -34.68 7.73 -7.44
CA GLY A 543 -36.08 7.46 -7.81
C GLY A 543 -36.68 8.39 -8.87
N ARG A 544 -35.87 9.17 -9.59
CA ARG A 544 -36.33 10.03 -10.69
C ARG A 544 -35.29 10.23 -11.78
N VAL A 545 -35.71 10.73 -12.94
CA VAL A 545 -34.82 11.25 -13.99
C VAL A 545 -34.60 12.75 -13.74
N TRP A 546 -33.33 13.17 -13.66
CA TRP A 546 -32.96 14.55 -13.37
C TRP A 546 -32.86 15.42 -14.62
N SER A 547 -33.18 16.72 -14.50
CA SER A 547 -33.03 17.72 -15.58
C SER A 547 -31.57 17.84 -16.03
N VAL A 548 -31.33 18.39 -17.22
CA VAL A 548 -29.97 18.80 -17.64
C VAL A 548 -29.40 19.89 -16.75
N ASP A 549 -30.26 20.74 -16.18
CA ASP A 549 -29.89 21.85 -15.30
C ASP A 549 -29.73 21.45 -13.82
N ALA A 550 -29.75 20.14 -13.53
CA ALA A 550 -29.47 19.67 -12.17
C ALA A 550 -28.01 19.99 -11.79
N ILE A 551 -27.78 20.35 -10.52
CA ILE A 551 -26.49 20.81 -10.02
C ILE A 551 -25.37 19.82 -10.38
N ALA A 552 -24.41 20.32 -11.16
CA ALA A 552 -23.24 19.62 -11.70
C ALA A 552 -23.53 18.24 -12.33
N LYS A 553 -24.68 18.08 -12.98
CA LYS A 553 -25.07 16.79 -13.58
C LYS A 553 -24.00 16.27 -14.55
N ASN A 554 -23.59 15.02 -14.34
CA ASN A 554 -22.55 14.33 -15.11
C ASN A 554 -21.13 14.96 -15.02
N MET A 555 -20.92 15.99 -14.20
CA MET A 555 -19.57 16.56 -14.03
C MET A 555 -18.61 15.48 -13.53
N SER A 556 -17.38 15.54 -14.04
CA SER A 556 -16.33 14.56 -13.73
C SER A 556 -16.80 13.10 -13.85
N THR A 557 -17.50 12.79 -14.95
CA THR A 557 -18.02 11.44 -15.22
C THR A 557 -17.74 11.03 -16.66
N SER A 558 -17.19 9.83 -16.86
CA SER A 558 -16.95 9.25 -18.19
C SER A 558 -18.21 9.22 -19.05
N MET A 559 -18.05 9.20 -20.36
CA MET A 559 -19.17 8.89 -21.25
C MET A 559 -19.56 7.42 -21.05
N TYR A 560 -20.79 7.19 -20.60
CA TYR A 560 -21.31 5.85 -20.32
C TYR A 560 -21.59 5.07 -21.62
N GLY A 561 -21.33 3.76 -21.60
CA GLY A 561 -21.38 2.91 -22.79
C GLY A 561 -20.06 2.92 -23.54
N SER A 562 -18.98 2.58 -22.83
CA SER A 562 -17.60 2.52 -23.33
C SER A 562 -16.91 1.22 -22.91
N LEU A 563 -15.92 0.80 -23.68
CA LEU A 563 -15.04 -0.32 -23.34
C LEU A 563 -14.11 0.11 -22.19
N ILE A 564 -13.88 -0.79 -21.24
CA ILE A 564 -13.00 -0.55 -20.08
C ILE A 564 -12.08 -1.73 -19.77
N ALA A 565 -12.43 -2.95 -20.22
CA ALA A 565 -11.59 -4.14 -20.10
C ALA A 565 -11.37 -4.79 -21.48
N LEU A 566 -10.18 -5.35 -21.70
CA LEU A 566 -9.77 -5.95 -22.98
C LEU A 566 -8.62 -6.93 -22.76
N ASP A 567 -8.71 -8.09 -23.40
CA ASP A 567 -7.56 -8.99 -23.54
C ASP A 567 -7.59 -9.78 -24.86
N GLU A 568 -6.43 -10.21 -25.33
CA GLU A 568 -6.27 -11.14 -26.46
C GLU A 568 -5.64 -12.44 -25.94
N SER A 569 -6.22 -13.59 -26.30
CA SER A 569 -5.67 -14.88 -25.90
C SER A 569 -4.21 -15.01 -26.31
N PRO A 570 -3.29 -15.37 -25.39
CA PRO A 570 -1.91 -15.65 -25.74
C PRO A 570 -1.75 -16.98 -26.50
N LEU A 571 -2.81 -17.80 -26.59
CA LEU A 571 -2.79 -19.11 -27.25
C LEU A 571 -3.40 -19.08 -28.65
N VAL A 572 -4.41 -18.23 -28.88
CA VAL A 572 -5.14 -18.15 -30.16
C VAL A 572 -5.18 -16.70 -30.65
N GLU A 573 -4.48 -16.42 -31.75
CA GLU A 573 -4.50 -15.09 -32.38
C GLU A 573 -5.91 -14.71 -32.82
N GLY A 574 -6.34 -13.49 -32.50
CA GLY A 574 -7.68 -13.00 -32.84
C GLY A 574 -8.82 -13.50 -31.95
N LEU A 575 -8.53 -14.29 -30.90
CA LEU A 575 -9.47 -14.57 -29.82
C LEU A 575 -9.45 -13.40 -28.82
N LEU A 576 -10.45 -12.52 -28.91
CA LEU A 576 -10.53 -11.25 -28.19
C LEU A 576 -11.68 -11.28 -27.18
N TYR A 577 -11.41 -10.78 -25.99
CA TYR A 577 -12.39 -10.57 -24.92
C TYR A 577 -12.49 -9.09 -24.60
N VAL A 578 -13.71 -8.55 -24.51
CA VAL A 578 -13.97 -7.12 -24.26
C VAL A 578 -15.04 -6.97 -23.20
N GLY A 579 -14.82 -6.08 -22.24
CA GLY A 579 -15.76 -5.69 -21.19
C GLY A 579 -16.16 -4.22 -21.26
N THR A 580 -17.42 -3.92 -20.94
CA THR A 580 -17.98 -2.56 -20.98
C THR A 580 -18.32 -2.01 -19.60
N ASP A 581 -18.31 -0.68 -19.48
CA ASP A 581 -18.76 0.03 -18.27
C ASP A 581 -20.27 -0.10 -17.99
N ASP A 582 -21.04 -0.57 -18.98
CA ASP A 582 -22.47 -0.87 -18.89
C ASP A 582 -22.79 -2.38 -18.80
N GLY A 583 -21.79 -3.20 -18.46
CA GLY A 583 -21.93 -4.57 -17.97
C GLY A 583 -22.13 -5.64 -19.03
N LEU A 584 -21.47 -5.51 -20.18
CA LEU A 584 -21.45 -6.51 -21.25
C LEU A 584 -20.06 -7.14 -21.37
N ILE A 585 -20.03 -8.44 -21.68
CA ILE A 585 -18.84 -9.12 -22.17
C ILE A 585 -19.06 -9.50 -23.63
N HIS A 586 -18.05 -9.24 -24.46
CA HIS A 586 -18.03 -9.56 -25.88
C HIS A 586 -16.82 -10.45 -26.20
N VAL A 587 -17.06 -11.52 -26.96
CA VAL A 587 -16.01 -12.45 -27.41
C VAL A 587 -15.98 -12.52 -28.93
N SER A 588 -14.81 -12.29 -29.53
CA SER A 588 -14.56 -12.53 -30.95
C SER A 588 -13.55 -13.66 -31.11
N ARG A 589 -13.78 -14.56 -32.07
CA ARG A 589 -12.89 -15.70 -32.36
C ARG A 589 -12.16 -15.56 -33.70
N ASP A 590 -12.28 -14.40 -34.36
CA ASP A 590 -11.83 -14.16 -35.73
C ASP A 590 -11.26 -12.74 -35.93
N GLY A 591 -10.70 -12.16 -34.87
CA GLY A 591 -10.02 -10.87 -34.90
C GLY A 591 -10.96 -9.68 -35.05
N GLY A 592 -12.20 -9.81 -34.59
CA GLY A 592 -13.22 -8.75 -34.55
C GLY A 592 -14.24 -8.80 -35.69
N GLN A 593 -14.21 -9.80 -36.58
CA GLN A 593 -15.18 -9.89 -37.68
C GLN A 593 -16.58 -10.26 -37.18
N ASN A 594 -16.65 -11.15 -36.19
CA ASN A 594 -17.87 -11.54 -35.50
C ASN A 594 -17.70 -11.46 -33.98
N TRP A 595 -18.79 -11.13 -33.28
CA TRP A 595 -18.82 -10.94 -31.83
C TRP A 595 -20.01 -11.67 -31.20
N ASN A 596 -19.73 -12.52 -30.21
CA ASN A 596 -20.73 -13.08 -29.32
C ASN A 596 -20.86 -12.17 -28.10
N ARG A 597 -22.10 -11.93 -27.65
CA ARG A 597 -22.40 -11.02 -26.54
C ARG A 597 -23.02 -11.80 -25.38
N SER A 598 -22.52 -11.54 -24.18
CA SER A 598 -23.08 -11.99 -22.90
C SER A 598 -23.50 -10.76 -22.09
N ASP A 599 -24.78 -10.72 -21.66
CA ASP A 599 -25.39 -9.55 -21.02
C ASP A 599 -26.09 -9.84 -19.69
N SER A 600 -25.99 -11.07 -19.19
CA SER A 600 -26.49 -11.50 -17.89
C SER A 600 -25.61 -12.60 -17.32
N PHE A 601 -25.31 -12.50 -16.02
CA PHE A 601 -24.41 -13.41 -15.32
C PHE A 601 -25.05 -13.85 -14.00
N ARG A 602 -25.02 -15.14 -13.69
CA ARG A 602 -25.72 -15.67 -12.52
C ARG A 602 -25.07 -15.16 -11.24
N GLY A 603 -25.86 -14.47 -10.41
CA GLY A 603 -25.40 -13.93 -9.12
C GLY A 603 -24.77 -12.55 -9.19
N VAL A 604 -24.52 -12.00 -10.39
CA VAL A 604 -24.02 -10.64 -10.60
C VAL A 604 -25.19 -9.71 -10.95
N PRO A 605 -25.34 -8.56 -10.30
CA PRO A 605 -26.38 -7.59 -10.65
C PRO A 605 -26.24 -7.06 -12.09
N ASP A 606 -27.37 -6.80 -12.75
CA ASP A 606 -27.38 -6.26 -14.12
C ASP A 606 -26.68 -4.89 -14.19
N GLN A 607 -25.97 -4.64 -15.30
CA GLN A 607 -25.19 -3.42 -15.52
C GLN A 607 -24.10 -3.15 -14.45
N SER A 608 -23.58 -4.19 -13.80
CA SER A 608 -22.32 -4.11 -13.05
C SER A 608 -21.18 -3.86 -14.03
N LEU A 609 -20.23 -3.00 -13.68
CA LEU A 609 -19.13 -2.62 -14.55
C LEU A 609 -18.15 -3.80 -14.69
N VAL A 610 -17.69 -4.12 -15.89
CA VAL A 610 -16.64 -5.14 -16.11
C VAL A 610 -15.28 -4.50 -15.90
N GLU A 611 -14.69 -4.58 -14.70
CA GLU A 611 -13.46 -3.85 -14.35
C GLU A 611 -12.22 -4.48 -14.99
N ASP A 612 -12.18 -5.81 -15.10
CA ASP A 612 -11.02 -6.52 -15.68
C ASP A 612 -11.45 -7.80 -16.39
N ILE A 613 -10.68 -8.21 -17.41
CA ILE A 613 -10.88 -9.47 -18.14
C ILE A 613 -9.53 -10.00 -18.60
N ILE A 614 -9.28 -11.29 -18.39
CA ILE A 614 -8.04 -11.94 -18.84
C ILE A 614 -8.35 -13.28 -19.52
N ALA A 615 -7.66 -13.59 -20.60
CA ALA A 615 -7.66 -14.90 -21.22
C ALA A 615 -6.63 -15.81 -20.53
N SER A 616 -6.93 -17.10 -20.41
CA SER A 616 -5.97 -18.03 -19.82
C SER A 616 -4.72 -18.18 -20.67
N ARG A 617 -3.61 -18.33 -19.95
CA ARG A 617 -2.31 -18.61 -20.54
C ARG A 617 -2.06 -20.10 -20.77
N HIS A 618 -2.95 -20.97 -20.32
CA HIS A 618 -2.78 -22.42 -20.31
C HIS A 618 -3.88 -23.18 -21.03
N ASP A 619 -5.08 -22.60 -21.19
CA ASP A 619 -6.20 -23.20 -21.91
C ASP A 619 -6.94 -22.16 -22.77
N GLU A 620 -7.13 -22.44 -24.06
CA GLU A 620 -7.79 -21.52 -24.99
C GLU A 620 -9.29 -21.32 -24.71
N ASN A 621 -9.91 -22.19 -23.92
CA ASN A 621 -11.33 -22.11 -23.56
C ASN A 621 -11.58 -21.32 -22.28
N VAL A 622 -10.53 -21.04 -21.51
CA VAL A 622 -10.65 -20.45 -20.18
C VAL A 622 -10.37 -18.95 -20.22
N ALA A 623 -11.22 -18.18 -19.55
CA ALA A 623 -11.01 -16.76 -19.28
C ALA A 623 -11.64 -16.39 -17.92
N TRP A 624 -11.21 -15.26 -17.37
CA TRP A 624 -11.78 -14.71 -16.14
C TRP A 624 -12.22 -13.27 -16.35
N ALA A 625 -13.26 -12.86 -15.63
CA ALA A 625 -13.76 -11.50 -15.62
C ALA A 625 -14.03 -11.05 -14.18
N VAL A 626 -13.74 -9.79 -13.91
CA VAL A 626 -13.99 -9.14 -12.63
C VAL A 626 -15.06 -8.07 -12.82
N PHE A 627 -16.07 -8.07 -11.95
CA PHE A 627 -17.14 -7.10 -11.98
C PHE A 627 -17.13 -6.21 -10.73
N ASP A 628 -17.35 -4.92 -10.96
CA ASP A 628 -17.50 -3.92 -9.93
C ASP A 628 -18.95 -3.40 -9.89
N ASN A 629 -19.60 -3.55 -8.74
CA ASN A 629 -20.93 -3.00 -8.47
C ASN A 629 -20.98 -2.05 -7.25
N HIS A 630 -19.83 -1.64 -6.68
CA HIS A 630 -19.80 -0.78 -5.48
C HIS A 630 -20.43 0.59 -5.77
N LYS A 631 -20.34 1.06 -7.01
CA LYS A 631 -20.98 2.31 -7.44
C LYS A 631 -22.51 2.23 -7.52
N ARG A 632 -23.12 1.13 -7.10
CA ARG A 632 -24.55 0.96 -6.83
C ARG A 632 -24.85 0.56 -5.36
N GLY A 633 -23.84 0.64 -4.48
CA GLY A 633 -23.94 0.28 -3.06
C GLY A 633 -23.78 -1.21 -2.77
N ASP A 634 -23.21 -1.99 -3.69
CA ASP A 634 -22.94 -3.41 -3.53
C ASP A 634 -21.44 -3.67 -3.49
N HIS A 635 -20.91 -3.93 -2.29
CA HIS A 635 -19.47 -4.01 -2.03
C HIS A 635 -18.90 -5.44 -2.16
N LYS A 636 -19.66 -6.37 -2.73
CA LYS A 636 -19.24 -7.76 -2.90
C LYS A 636 -18.19 -7.91 -3.99
N PRO A 637 -17.23 -8.83 -3.83
CA PRO A 637 -16.35 -9.23 -4.93
C PRO A 637 -17.13 -10.11 -5.91
N TYR A 638 -16.95 -9.84 -7.21
CA TYR A 638 -17.46 -10.67 -8.29
C TYR A 638 -16.32 -11.06 -9.21
N VAL A 639 -15.83 -12.28 -9.04
CA VAL A 639 -14.83 -12.91 -9.92
C VAL A 639 -15.52 -14.07 -10.61
N LEU A 640 -15.47 -14.08 -11.95
CA LEU A 640 -16.12 -15.09 -12.77
C LEU A 640 -15.11 -15.80 -13.65
N ARG A 641 -15.38 -17.07 -13.92
CA ARG A 641 -14.63 -17.93 -14.82
C ARG A 641 -15.54 -18.45 -15.93
N THR A 642 -15.02 -18.56 -17.13
CA THR A 642 -15.61 -19.33 -18.23
C THR A 642 -14.66 -20.48 -18.59
N ASP A 643 -15.22 -21.61 -19.02
CA ASP A 643 -14.49 -22.77 -19.55
C ASP A 643 -14.91 -23.10 -21.00
N ASP A 644 -15.63 -22.19 -21.66
CA ASP A 644 -16.21 -22.39 -22.99
C ASP A 644 -16.12 -21.13 -23.89
N GLN A 645 -15.07 -20.32 -23.69
CA GLN A 645 -14.83 -19.07 -24.43
C GLN A 645 -15.97 -18.05 -24.29
N GLY A 646 -16.51 -17.93 -23.08
CA GLY A 646 -17.47 -16.90 -22.69
C GLY A 646 -18.93 -17.19 -23.04
N GLU A 647 -19.26 -18.41 -23.47
CA GLU A 647 -20.65 -18.84 -23.69
C GLU A 647 -21.40 -19.00 -22.35
N SER A 648 -20.70 -19.41 -21.29
CA SER A 648 -21.18 -19.43 -19.92
C SER A 648 -20.12 -18.97 -18.90
N TRP A 649 -20.59 -18.46 -17.77
CA TRP A 649 -19.75 -17.90 -16.71
C TRP A 649 -20.23 -18.35 -15.32
N GLU A 650 -19.29 -18.71 -14.45
CA GLU A 650 -19.51 -19.17 -13.08
C GLU A 650 -18.73 -18.31 -12.07
N LEU A 651 -19.29 -18.11 -10.88
CA LEU A 651 -18.64 -17.36 -9.80
C LEU A 651 -17.52 -18.17 -9.15
N MET A 652 -16.46 -17.46 -8.76
CA MET A 652 -15.24 -18.00 -8.16
C MET A 652 -14.81 -17.06 -7.00
N THR A 653 -15.65 -16.96 -5.97
CA THR A 653 -15.52 -15.93 -4.91
C THR A 653 -15.40 -16.51 -3.50
N ASP A 654 -15.34 -17.84 -3.37
CA ASP A 654 -15.25 -18.50 -2.06
C ASP A 654 -13.90 -18.18 -1.40
N GLY A 655 -13.93 -17.75 -0.13
CA GLY A 655 -12.74 -17.26 0.60
C GLY A 655 -12.45 -15.76 0.44
N LEU A 656 -13.12 -15.05 -0.48
CA LEU A 656 -13.02 -13.57 -0.55
C LEU A 656 -13.95 -12.89 0.46
N PRO A 657 -13.58 -11.70 0.99
CA PRO A 657 -14.39 -10.98 1.96
C PRO A 657 -15.71 -10.49 1.36
N GLU A 658 -16.80 -10.54 2.14
CA GLU A 658 -18.12 -10.04 1.67
C GLU A 658 -18.10 -8.53 1.35
N ARG A 659 -17.29 -7.76 2.09
CA ARG A 659 -16.99 -6.34 1.82
C ARG A 659 -15.57 -6.25 1.28
N GLY A 660 -15.42 -6.08 -0.03
CA GLY A 660 -14.11 -6.04 -0.67
C GLY A 660 -14.20 -6.30 -2.16
N THR A 661 -14.87 -5.39 -2.89
CA THR A 661 -14.98 -5.44 -4.35
C THR A 661 -13.64 -5.79 -5.01
N ALA A 662 -13.67 -6.74 -5.93
CA ALA A 662 -12.51 -7.12 -6.71
C ALA A 662 -12.28 -6.12 -7.85
N HIS A 663 -11.02 -5.81 -8.15
CA HIS A 663 -10.64 -4.86 -9.20
C HIS A 663 -9.85 -5.49 -10.34
N THR A 664 -9.06 -6.52 -10.06
CA THR A 664 -8.13 -7.08 -11.05
C THR A 664 -7.82 -8.54 -10.75
N ILE A 665 -7.47 -9.31 -11.79
CA ILE A 665 -7.08 -10.71 -11.68
C ILE A 665 -5.90 -11.01 -12.63
N ILE A 666 -4.99 -11.88 -12.20
CA ILE A 666 -3.89 -12.37 -13.05
C ILE A 666 -3.61 -13.85 -12.78
N GLN A 667 -3.32 -14.62 -13.84
CA GLN A 667 -2.98 -16.04 -13.77
C GLN A 667 -1.46 -16.25 -13.82
N ASP A 668 -0.92 -17.14 -12.98
CA ASP A 668 0.48 -17.52 -13.03
C ASP A 668 0.89 -18.09 -14.40
N HIS A 669 2.13 -17.83 -14.77
CA HIS A 669 2.66 -18.20 -16.07
C HIS A 669 3.21 -19.63 -16.17
N VAL A 670 3.29 -20.36 -15.04
CA VAL A 670 3.80 -21.75 -14.97
C VAL A 670 2.74 -22.71 -14.47
N ASP A 671 2.08 -22.39 -13.36
CA ASP A 671 1.04 -23.20 -12.75
C ASP A 671 -0.36 -22.68 -13.17
N PRO A 672 -1.18 -23.47 -13.88
CA PRO A 672 -2.52 -23.06 -14.28
C PRO A 672 -3.48 -22.85 -13.09
N LYS A 673 -3.18 -23.38 -11.90
CA LYS A 673 -4.03 -23.28 -10.71
C LYS A 673 -3.71 -22.10 -9.82
N LEU A 674 -2.58 -21.43 -10.03
CA LEU A 674 -2.21 -20.26 -9.24
C LEU A 674 -2.76 -18.98 -9.89
N LEU A 675 -3.64 -18.28 -9.16
CA LEU A 675 -4.18 -16.98 -9.55
C LEU A 675 -4.08 -15.98 -8.40
N PHE A 676 -4.07 -14.70 -8.74
CA PHE A 676 -4.09 -13.59 -7.79
C PHE A 676 -5.24 -12.65 -8.11
N VAL A 677 -5.91 -12.11 -7.08
CA VAL A 677 -6.95 -11.09 -7.22
C VAL A 677 -6.68 -9.90 -6.31
N GLY A 678 -6.71 -8.71 -6.89
CA GLY A 678 -6.65 -7.44 -6.18
C GLY A 678 -8.05 -7.00 -5.78
N THR A 679 -8.23 -6.57 -4.54
CA THR A 679 -9.52 -6.14 -3.99
C THR A 679 -9.41 -4.74 -3.40
N GLU A 680 -10.55 -4.17 -3.00
CA GLU A 680 -10.60 -2.86 -2.37
C GLU A 680 -9.78 -2.75 -1.09
N PHE A 681 -9.55 -3.85 -0.36
CA PHE A 681 -8.87 -3.82 0.94
C PHE A 681 -7.63 -4.72 1.03
N GLY A 682 -7.22 -5.38 -0.05
CA GLY A 682 -6.05 -6.25 -0.02
C GLY A 682 -5.84 -7.09 -1.27
N LEU A 683 -4.92 -8.05 -1.16
CA LEU A 683 -4.50 -8.96 -2.22
C LEU A 683 -4.77 -10.40 -1.79
N HIS A 684 -5.30 -11.22 -2.68
CA HIS A 684 -5.58 -12.63 -2.41
C HIS A 684 -4.99 -13.52 -3.50
N PHE A 685 -4.76 -14.78 -3.18
CA PHE A 685 -4.33 -15.80 -4.13
C PHE A 685 -5.09 -17.11 -3.93
N THR A 686 -5.13 -17.92 -4.98
CA THR A 686 -5.59 -19.30 -4.94
C THR A 686 -4.52 -20.16 -5.62
N ASN A 687 -4.26 -21.36 -5.10
CA ASN A 687 -3.40 -22.36 -5.72
C ASN A 687 -4.13 -23.69 -6.00
N ASP A 688 -5.46 -23.68 -5.90
CA ASP A 688 -6.34 -24.81 -6.21
C ASP A 688 -7.19 -24.58 -7.49
N GLY A 689 -6.97 -23.46 -8.18
CA GLY A 689 -7.69 -23.11 -9.41
C GLY A 689 -8.99 -22.34 -9.17
N GLY A 690 -9.14 -21.75 -7.98
CA GLY A 690 -10.27 -20.90 -7.62
C GLY A 690 -11.34 -21.55 -6.76
N GLU A 691 -11.05 -22.72 -6.17
CA GLU A 691 -11.97 -23.35 -5.23
C GLU A 691 -12.04 -22.54 -3.93
N SER A 692 -10.90 -22.00 -3.46
CA SER A 692 -10.86 -21.04 -2.36
C SER A 692 -9.74 -20.00 -2.52
N TRP A 693 -9.98 -18.80 -2.02
CA TRP A 693 -9.02 -17.69 -1.98
C TRP A 693 -8.43 -17.50 -0.58
N ASN A 694 -7.13 -17.21 -0.53
CA ASN A 694 -6.36 -16.90 0.68
C ASN A 694 -5.84 -15.46 0.61
N GLU A 695 -5.93 -14.71 1.70
CA GLU A 695 -5.37 -13.36 1.79
C GLU A 695 -3.83 -13.40 1.85
N LEU A 696 -3.16 -12.49 1.13
CA LEU A 696 -1.74 -12.19 1.30
C LEU A 696 -1.59 -11.04 2.30
N THR A 697 -1.22 -11.35 3.54
CA THR A 697 -1.22 -10.41 4.67
C THR A 697 0.01 -9.49 4.73
N GLY A 698 0.89 -9.54 3.72
CA GLY A 698 2.11 -8.75 3.63
C GLY A 698 1.92 -7.29 3.17
N LEU A 699 0.67 -6.83 3.01
CA LEU A 699 0.31 -5.48 2.59
C LEU A 699 -0.50 -4.77 3.69
N PRO A 700 -0.41 -3.43 3.80
CA PRO A 700 -1.39 -2.67 4.57
C PRO A 700 -2.78 -2.81 3.93
N THR A 701 -3.84 -2.56 4.69
CA THR A 701 -5.19 -2.39 4.12
C THR A 701 -5.14 -1.28 3.08
N ILE A 702 -5.32 -1.64 1.81
CA ILE A 702 -5.23 -0.72 0.66
C ILE A 702 -5.93 -1.30 -0.57
N SER A 703 -6.45 -0.43 -1.42
CA SER A 703 -7.02 -0.82 -2.73
C SER A 703 -5.93 -1.25 -3.70
N VAL A 704 -6.00 -2.51 -4.13
CA VAL A 704 -5.14 -3.09 -5.16
C VAL A 704 -5.86 -3.00 -6.50
N ARG A 705 -5.41 -2.09 -7.36
CA ARG A 705 -6.11 -1.75 -8.61
C ARG A 705 -5.59 -2.49 -9.83
N ASP A 706 -4.38 -3.04 -9.76
CA ASP A 706 -3.79 -3.76 -10.90
C ASP A 706 -2.71 -4.75 -10.44
N LEU A 707 -2.62 -5.87 -11.16
CA LEU A 707 -1.65 -6.92 -10.93
C LEU A 707 -0.99 -7.31 -12.25
N GLU A 708 0.34 -7.41 -12.26
CA GLU A 708 1.10 -7.85 -13.41
C GLU A 708 2.24 -8.78 -13.00
N ILE A 709 2.58 -9.72 -13.88
CA ILE A 709 3.63 -10.72 -13.62
C ILE A 709 4.87 -10.44 -14.46
N GLN A 710 5.99 -10.20 -13.80
CA GLN A 710 7.30 -10.25 -14.44
C GLN A 710 7.75 -11.72 -14.52
N ARG A 711 7.55 -12.32 -15.70
CA ARG A 711 7.70 -13.77 -15.92
C ARG A 711 9.14 -14.28 -15.79
N ARG A 712 10.13 -13.48 -16.17
CA ARG A 712 11.55 -13.89 -16.11
C ARG A 712 12.02 -14.04 -14.67
N GLU A 713 11.59 -13.14 -13.80
CA GLU A 713 12.01 -13.07 -12.40
C GLU A 713 11.09 -13.86 -11.47
N GLY A 714 9.85 -14.17 -11.91
CA GLY A 714 8.83 -14.76 -11.06
C GLY A 714 8.30 -13.77 -10.02
N ASP A 715 8.23 -12.49 -10.38
CA ASP A 715 7.80 -11.41 -9.49
C ASP A 715 6.36 -11.00 -9.80
N LEU A 716 5.56 -10.74 -8.76
CA LEU A 716 4.22 -10.16 -8.88
C LEU A 716 4.32 -8.67 -8.54
N VAL A 717 4.01 -7.82 -9.52
CA VAL A 717 3.92 -6.37 -9.39
C VAL A 717 2.50 -6.01 -8.97
N VAL A 718 2.40 -5.26 -7.88
CA VAL A 718 1.12 -4.88 -7.25
C VAL A 718 0.98 -3.37 -7.27
N GLY A 719 0.06 -2.86 -8.10
CA GLY A 719 -0.30 -1.45 -8.17
C GLY A 719 -1.36 -1.10 -7.12
N THR A 720 -1.03 -0.20 -6.19
CA THR A 720 -1.96 0.24 -5.14
C THR A 720 -2.42 1.67 -5.36
N PHE A 721 -3.66 1.96 -4.96
CA PHE A 721 -4.22 3.31 -5.01
C PHE A 721 -3.98 4.05 -3.68
N GLY A 722 -2.72 4.40 -3.39
CA GLY A 722 -2.37 5.22 -2.23
C GLY A 722 -1.19 4.75 -1.38
N ARG A 723 -0.52 3.64 -1.74
CA ARG A 723 0.71 3.16 -1.06
C ARG A 723 1.83 2.79 -2.05
N GLY A 724 1.80 3.40 -3.24
CA GLY A 724 2.81 3.18 -4.28
C GLY A 724 2.74 1.79 -4.94
N ILE A 725 3.88 1.33 -5.47
CA ILE A 725 4.00 -0.01 -6.08
C ILE A 725 4.71 -0.96 -5.12
N TRP A 726 4.21 -2.19 -5.06
CA TRP A 726 4.81 -3.29 -4.31
C TRP A 726 5.22 -4.43 -5.24
N ILE A 727 6.23 -5.18 -4.82
CA ILE A 727 6.70 -6.37 -5.51
C ILE A 727 6.73 -7.53 -4.52
N LEU A 728 6.02 -8.61 -4.83
CA LEU A 728 6.30 -9.91 -4.21
C LEU A 728 7.43 -10.56 -5.01
N ASP A 729 8.65 -10.40 -4.49
CA ASP A 729 9.86 -10.93 -5.14
C ASP A 729 9.81 -12.47 -5.12
N ASP A 730 9.98 -13.13 -6.28
CA ASP A 730 9.95 -14.58 -6.43
C ASP A 730 8.77 -15.27 -5.72
N TYR A 731 7.56 -15.13 -6.28
CA TYR A 731 6.35 -15.74 -5.74
C TYR A 731 6.26 -17.26 -5.99
N SER A 732 7.26 -17.87 -6.64
CA SER A 732 7.22 -19.29 -7.02
C SER A 732 6.91 -20.28 -5.88
N PRO A 733 7.23 -20.02 -4.59
CA PRO A 733 6.78 -20.86 -3.48
C PRO A 733 5.26 -21.03 -3.37
N LEU A 734 4.46 -20.05 -3.83
CA LEU A 734 2.98 -20.12 -3.80
C LEU A 734 2.39 -21.20 -4.73
N ARG A 735 3.21 -21.81 -5.58
CA ARG A 735 2.81 -22.98 -6.39
C ARG A 735 2.75 -24.27 -5.57
N SER A 736 3.29 -24.28 -4.35
CA SER A 736 3.17 -25.40 -3.42
C SER A 736 1.85 -25.31 -2.68
N SER A 737 1.17 -26.45 -2.52
CA SER A 737 -0.08 -26.54 -1.74
C SER A 737 0.21 -26.59 -0.23
N ALA A 738 -0.77 -26.21 0.59
CA ALA A 738 -0.66 -26.33 2.04
C ALA A 738 -0.34 -27.77 2.49
N ALA A 739 -0.91 -28.77 1.82
CA ALA A 739 -0.65 -30.18 2.10
C ALA A 739 0.80 -30.59 1.81
N GLU A 740 1.43 -30.05 0.76
CA GLU A 740 2.84 -30.31 0.46
C GLU A 740 3.77 -29.66 1.51
N LEU A 741 3.39 -28.50 2.01
CA LEU A 741 4.18 -27.77 3.02
C LEU A 741 4.10 -28.41 4.40
N ALA A 742 2.99 -29.08 4.72
CA ALA A 742 2.80 -29.74 6.02
C ALA A 742 3.55 -31.09 6.17
N ASP A 743 4.05 -31.69 5.08
CA ASP A 743 4.63 -33.04 5.11
C ASP A 743 6.09 -33.06 5.59
N GLU A 744 6.97 -32.31 4.91
CA GLU A 744 8.41 -32.29 5.22
C GLU A 744 9.04 -30.92 4.95
N PRO A 745 10.18 -30.58 5.61
CA PRO A 745 10.92 -29.37 5.30
C PRO A 745 11.27 -29.26 3.81
N LEU A 746 10.96 -28.11 3.22
CA LEU A 746 11.11 -27.90 1.78
C LEU A 746 12.10 -26.78 1.46
N LEU A 747 13.12 -27.10 0.67
CA LEU A 747 13.98 -26.09 0.03
C LEU A 747 13.49 -25.82 -1.40
N PHE A 748 13.02 -24.59 -1.62
CA PHE A 748 12.52 -24.15 -2.92
C PHE A 748 13.68 -23.97 -3.91
N GLN A 749 13.39 -24.11 -5.19
CA GLN A 749 14.37 -23.94 -6.26
C GLN A 749 14.75 -22.46 -6.39
N PRO A 750 16.00 -22.05 -6.10
CA PRO A 750 16.39 -20.65 -6.23
C PRO A 750 16.50 -20.23 -7.69
N ARG A 751 16.16 -18.97 -7.96
CA ARG A 751 16.36 -18.35 -9.28
C ARG A 751 17.84 -18.02 -9.55
N ALA A 752 18.18 -17.88 -10.83
CA ALA A 752 19.49 -17.38 -11.24
C ALA A 752 19.74 -15.98 -10.65
N SER A 753 20.98 -15.71 -10.23
CA SER A 753 21.33 -14.49 -9.49
C SER A 753 22.48 -13.73 -10.13
N TRP A 754 22.39 -12.39 -10.09
CA TRP A 754 23.42 -11.51 -10.62
C TRP A 754 24.59 -11.35 -9.65
N LEU A 755 25.78 -11.74 -10.08
CA LEU A 755 27.05 -11.57 -9.38
C LEU A 755 27.65 -10.19 -9.70
N PHE A 756 27.64 -9.31 -8.70
CA PHE A 756 28.26 -7.99 -8.77
C PHE A 756 28.62 -7.45 -7.38
N HIS A 757 29.48 -6.43 -7.36
CA HIS A 757 29.75 -5.64 -6.16
C HIS A 757 28.71 -4.52 -6.05
N PRO A 758 27.90 -4.47 -4.98
CA PRO A 758 27.07 -3.30 -4.70
C PRO A 758 27.95 -2.06 -4.58
N ASP A 759 27.49 -0.98 -5.20
CA ASP A 759 28.18 0.31 -5.19
C ASP A 759 27.46 1.29 -4.27
N SER A 760 28.16 2.28 -3.75
CA SER A 760 27.53 3.39 -3.05
C SER A 760 27.79 4.70 -3.78
N ARG A 761 26.75 5.24 -4.42
CA ARG A 761 26.82 6.53 -5.13
C ARG A 761 26.96 7.73 -4.20
N ARG A 762 26.51 7.60 -2.95
CA ARG A 762 26.04 8.73 -2.12
C ARG A 762 26.57 8.68 -0.69
N GLY A 763 27.72 8.04 -0.48
CA GLY A 763 28.39 7.98 0.82
C GLY A 763 28.15 6.65 1.53
N TRP A 764 27.88 6.66 2.83
CA TRP A 764 27.91 5.45 3.64
C TRP A 764 26.51 4.89 3.93
N GLY A 765 26.10 3.83 3.21
CA GLY A 765 24.92 3.01 3.51
C GLY A 765 23.54 3.72 3.45
N GLY A 766 22.49 2.99 3.06
CA GLY A 766 21.11 3.50 3.09
C GLY A 766 20.96 4.89 2.42
N LYS A 767 20.33 5.85 3.11
CA LYS A 767 20.07 7.20 2.56
C LYS A 767 21.34 8.06 2.33
N GLY A 768 22.51 7.60 2.78
CA GLY A 768 23.78 8.32 2.69
C GLY A 768 23.83 9.57 3.58
N ASP A 769 24.80 10.45 3.34
CA ASP A 769 25.06 11.65 4.15
C ASP A 769 24.11 12.83 3.84
N PHE A 770 22.92 12.54 3.29
CA PHE A 770 21.94 13.52 2.82
C PHE A 770 20.79 13.77 3.81
N GLY A 771 20.81 13.12 4.97
CA GLY A 771 19.79 13.22 6.01
C GLY A 771 18.63 12.24 5.84
N THR A 772 17.91 12.01 6.93
CA THR A 772 16.83 11.01 7.04
C THR A 772 15.56 11.37 6.27
N GLY A 773 15.38 12.65 5.93
CA GLY A 773 14.24 13.15 5.16
C GLY A 773 14.22 12.75 3.69
N ARG A 774 15.34 12.29 3.13
CA ARG A 774 15.40 11.81 1.75
C ARG A 774 14.62 10.50 1.59
N TYR A 775 13.80 10.37 0.55
CA TYR A 775 13.15 9.09 0.26
C TYR A 775 14.10 8.09 -0.43
N ALA A 776 14.03 6.84 0.02
CA ALA A 776 14.66 5.69 -0.61
C ALA A 776 13.88 4.43 -0.22
N ALA A 777 13.45 3.66 -1.22
CA ALA A 777 12.87 2.33 -1.05
C ALA A 777 13.98 1.26 -1.12
N GLU A 778 13.74 0.12 -0.49
CA GLU A 778 14.75 -0.94 -0.40
C GLU A 778 14.90 -1.72 -1.70
N ASN A 779 16.14 -2.14 -1.97
CA ASN A 779 16.41 -3.20 -2.96
C ASN A 779 16.05 -4.56 -2.34
N PRO A 780 15.72 -5.59 -3.14
CA PRO A 780 15.67 -6.94 -2.59
C PRO A 780 17.08 -7.33 -2.09
N PRO A 781 17.18 -8.33 -1.19
CA PRO A 781 18.47 -8.77 -0.66
C PRO A 781 19.52 -8.97 -1.75
N HIS A 782 20.77 -8.59 -1.46
CA HIS A 782 21.88 -8.79 -2.40
C HIS A 782 22.37 -10.24 -2.32
N GLY A 783 22.48 -10.87 -3.49
CA GLY A 783 23.02 -12.22 -3.59
C GLY A 783 22.02 -13.26 -4.07
N ALA A 784 22.40 -14.53 -3.90
CA ALA A 784 21.54 -15.68 -4.17
C ALA A 784 20.61 -15.90 -2.97
N VAL A 785 19.30 -15.70 -3.18
CA VAL A 785 18.29 -15.84 -2.13
C VAL A 785 17.74 -17.26 -2.16
N PHE A 786 17.74 -17.91 -1.00
CA PHE A 786 17.24 -19.26 -0.80
C PHE A 786 15.99 -19.19 0.09
N GLY A 787 14.86 -19.62 -0.45
CA GLY A 787 13.63 -19.81 0.31
C GLY A 787 13.52 -21.24 0.83
N TYR A 788 13.06 -21.44 2.06
CA TYR A 788 12.69 -22.74 2.58
C TYR A 788 11.49 -22.65 3.53
N PHE A 789 10.77 -23.76 3.70
CA PHE A 789 9.66 -23.89 4.63
C PHE A 789 9.97 -24.99 5.65
N LEU A 790 9.65 -24.73 6.92
CA LEU A 790 9.73 -25.71 8.00
C LEU A 790 8.31 -25.98 8.53
N PRO A 791 7.76 -27.20 8.37
CA PRO A 791 6.46 -27.55 8.95
C PRO A 791 6.46 -27.52 10.47
N GLU A 792 7.62 -27.79 11.09
CA GLU A 792 7.83 -27.64 12.52
C GLU A 792 9.16 -26.91 12.77
N GLY A 793 9.15 -25.97 13.71
CA GLY A 793 10.36 -25.29 14.16
C GLY A 793 11.24 -26.16 15.06
N LEU A 794 12.55 -25.91 15.04
CA LEU A 794 13.51 -26.54 15.95
C LEU A 794 13.48 -25.85 17.31
N LYS A 795 13.00 -26.55 18.33
CA LYS A 795 12.90 -26.06 19.71
C LYS A 795 14.08 -26.53 20.55
N THR A 796 14.65 -25.63 21.35
CA THR A 796 15.59 -25.96 22.42
C THR A 796 14.93 -26.85 23.49
N LEU A 797 15.72 -27.59 24.26
CA LEU A 797 15.25 -28.36 25.42
C LEU A 797 14.50 -27.47 26.42
N ARG A 798 14.88 -26.19 26.53
CA ARG A 798 14.20 -25.23 27.38
C ARG A 798 12.82 -24.86 26.83
N GLU A 799 12.70 -24.58 25.54
CA GLU A 799 11.43 -24.26 24.89
C GLU A 799 10.46 -25.44 24.95
N GLN A 800 10.93 -26.64 24.62
CA GLN A 800 10.12 -27.87 24.76
C GLN A 800 9.57 -28.03 26.18
N ARG A 801 10.39 -27.75 27.21
CA ARG A 801 9.94 -27.81 28.60
C ARG A 801 8.88 -26.74 28.89
N LEU A 802 9.10 -25.49 28.48
CA LEU A 802 8.17 -24.40 28.72
C LEU A 802 6.83 -24.64 28.02
N GLU A 803 6.83 -25.26 26.86
CA GLU A 803 5.63 -25.67 26.13
C GLU A 803 4.86 -26.76 26.88
N THR A 804 5.52 -27.84 27.31
CA THR A 804 4.89 -28.86 28.16
C THR A 804 4.37 -28.28 29.48
N GLU A 805 5.08 -27.34 30.09
CA GLU A 805 4.63 -26.63 31.30
C GLU A 805 3.39 -25.77 31.01
N LYS A 806 3.31 -25.14 29.84
CA LYS A 806 2.15 -24.34 29.41
C LYS A 806 0.93 -25.24 29.17
N GLU A 807 1.09 -26.37 28.50
CA GLU A 807 0.03 -27.37 28.27
C GLU A 807 -0.53 -27.90 29.60
N ARG A 808 0.35 -28.32 30.51
CA ARG A 808 -0.05 -28.77 31.86
C ARG A 808 -0.79 -27.71 32.65
N ALA A 809 -0.29 -26.47 32.62
CA ALA A 809 -0.97 -25.37 33.29
C ALA A 809 -2.36 -25.11 32.70
N ALA A 810 -2.54 -25.23 31.38
CA ALA A 810 -3.83 -25.10 30.72
C ALA A 810 -4.81 -26.24 31.12
N GLU A 811 -4.30 -27.43 31.40
CA GLU A 811 -5.06 -28.57 31.93
C GLU A 811 -5.32 -28.48 33.46
N GLY A 812 -4.81 -27.44 34.12
CA GLY A 812 -4.93 -27.24 35.57
C GLY A 812 -4.00 -28.14 36.40
N GLU A 813 -2.97 -28.71 35.79
CA GLU A 813 -1.93 -29.49 36.46
C GLU A 813 -0.83 -28.60 37.06
N ASP A 814 -0.18 -29.09 38.12
CA ASP A 814 0.95 -28.40 38.76
C ASP A 814 2.24 -28.57 37.95
N ASN A 815 2.94 -27.46 37.70
CA ASN A 815 4.29 -27.47 37.14
C ASN A 815 5.34 -27.66 38.23
N PHE A 816 5.78 -28.91 38.42
CA PHE A 816 6.85 -29.23 39.36
C PHE A 816 8.22 -28.74 38.89
N TYR A 817 9.07 -28.38 39.85
CA TYR A 817 10.43 -27.92 39.58
C TYR A 817 11.24 -28.98 38.78
N PRO A 818 11.84 -28.62 37.63
CA PRO A 818 12.60 -29.56 36.82
C PRO A 818 13.82 -30.12 37.56
N SER A 819 14.27 -31.32 37.21
CA SER A 819 15.46 -31.90 37.85
C SER A 819 16.72 -31.06 37.54
N TRP A 820 17.65 -30.99 38.50
CA TRP A 820 18.95 -30.33 38.27
C TRP A 820 19.74 -30.94 37.10
N GLU A 821 19.50 -32.20 36.76
CA GLU A 821 20.11 -32.81 35.58
C GLU A 821 19.51 -32.26 34.29
N ARG A 822 18.18 -32.08 34.21
CA ARG A 822 17.51 -31.48 33.06
C ARG A 822 17.94 -30.04 32.86
N LEU A 823 17.93 -29.22 33.91
CA LEU A 823 18.36 -27.82 33.83
C LEU A 823 19.82 -27.68 33.38
N ARG A 824 20.73 -28.55 33.86
CA ARG A 824 22.13 -28.56 33.38
C ARG A 824 22.27 -29.01 31.93
N LYS A 825 21.33 -29.80 31.40
CA LYS A 825 21.29 -30.13 29.97
C LYS A 825 20.82 -28.91 29.16
N GLU A 826 19.77 -28.22 29.62
CA GLU A 826 19.33 -26.94 29.04
C GLU A 826 20.47 -25.89 29.04
N ASP A 827 21.18 -25.72 30.16
CA ASP A 827 22.28 -24.76 30.29
C ASP A 827 23.51 -25.06 29.39
N ARG A 828 23.61 -26.28 28.87
CA ARG A 828 24.76 -26.77 28.09
C ARG A 828 24.42 -27.08 26.63
N GLU A 829 23.15 -26.98 26.27
CA GLU A 829 22.66 -27.23 24.93
C GLU A 829 23.24 -26.19 23.96
N GLU A 830 23.73 -26.66 22.81
CA GLU A 830 23.94 -25.78 21.66
C GLU A 830 22.61 -25.62 20.97
N ALA A 831 22.10 -24.38 20.89
CA ALA A 831 20.79 -24.12 20.29
C ALA A 831 20.74 -24.71 18.87
N PRO A 832 19.65 -25.43 18.52
CA PRO A 832 19.53 -26.01 17.20
C PRO A 832 19.45 -24.89 16.16
N THR A 833 20.13 -25.07 15.03
CA THR A 833 20.14 -24.08 13.94
C THR A 833 19.85 -24.73 12.60
N VAL A 834 19.19 -24.03 11.70
CA VAL A 834 19.16 -24.39 10.29
C VAL A 834 20.39 -23.82 9.59
N THR A 835 21.02 -24.62 8.74
CA THR A 835 22.20 -24.24 7.97
C THR A 835 22.03 -24.62 6.51
N LEU A 836 22.23 -23.64 5.63
CA LEU A 836 22.38 -23.83 4.20
C LEU A 836 23.85 -24.05 3.85
N THR A 837 24.19 -25.22 3.31
CA THR A 837 25.54 -25.54 2.84
C THR A 837 25.62 -25.35 1.33
N ILE A 838 26.45 -24.41 0.89
CA ILE A 838 26.69 -24.10 -0.53
C ILE A 838 27.97 -24.80 -1.01
N ARG A 839 27.91 -25.44 -2.18
CA ARG A 839 29.05 -26.13 -2.82
C ARG A 839 29.25 -25.71 -4.27
N ASP A 840 30.50 -25.78 -4.71
CA ASP A 840 30.86 -25.63 -6.13
C ASP A 840 30.56 -26.92 -6.93
N VAL A 841 30.87 -26.88 -8.24
CA VAL A 841 30.68 -28.01 -9.16
C VAL A 841 31.54 -29.23 -8.83
N ASP A 842 32.63 -29.05 -8.10
CA ASP A 842 33.53 -30.12 -7.65
C ASP A 842 33.08 -30.73 -6.30
N GLY A 843 32.02 -30.18 -5.70
CA GLY A 843 31.45 -30.62 -4.43
C GLY A 843 32.14 -30.04 -3.20
N ASN A 844 33.07 -29.10 -3.36
CA ASN A 844 33.73 -28.44 -2.23
C ASN A 844 32.76 -27.49 -1.54
N VAL A 845 32.82 -27.41 -0.21
CA VAL A 845 32.02 -26.44 0.54
C VAL A 845 32.60 -25.05 0.36
N VAL A 846 31.80 -24.18 -0.26
CA VAL A 846 32.14 -22.77 -0.50
C VAL A 846 31.75 -21.92 0.71
N ARG A 847 30.53 -22.11 1.22
CA ARG A 847 29.98 -21.32 2.32
C ARG A 847 28.96 -22.15 3.11
N ARG A 848 28.82 -21.86 4.40
CA ARG A 848 27.69 -22.26 5.23
C ARG A 848 27.04 -20.99 5.79
N ILE A 849 25.73 -20.93 5.75
CA ILE A 849 24.94 -19.79 6.21
C ILE A 849 23.87 -20.33 7.13
N ASP A 850 23.83 -19.82 8.36
CA ASP A 850 22.79 -20.17 9.30
C ASP A 850 21.54 -19.33 9.00
N GLY A 851 20.37 -19.94 9.14
CA GLY A 851 19.06 -19.33 8.94
C GLY A 851 18.16 -19.49 10.17
N PRO A 852 17.01 -18.79 10.19
CA PRO A 852 15.98 -19.01 11.20
C PRO A 852 15.56 -20.49 11.29
N ALA A 853 15.14 -20.91 12.47
CA ALA A 853 14.79 -22.31 12.74
C ALA A 853 13.38 -22.45 13.31
N ASP A 854 12.64 -21.35 13.43
CA ASP A 854 11.22 -21.32 13.77
C ASP A 854 10.35 -21.88 12.64
N GLU A 855 9.14 -22.26 12.97
CA GLU A 855 8.16 -22.81 12.04
C GLU A 855 7.79 -21.78 10.95
N GLY A 856 7.52 -22.26 9.73
CA GLY A 856 7.04 -21.43 8.62
C GLY A 856 8.07 -21.16 7.53
N PHE A 857 7.80 -20.12 6.72
CA PHE A 857 8.61 -19.76 5.56
C PHE A 857 9.75 -18.79 5.89
N HIS A 858 10.93 -19.08 5.35
CA HIS A 858 12.16 -18.32 5.58
C HIS A 858 12.89 -18.01 4.28
N ARG A 859 13.59 -16.86 4.25
CA ARG A 859 14.51 -16.48 3.15
C ARG A 859 15.87 -16.09 3.70
N VAL A 860 16.92 -16.65 3.10
CA VAL A 860 18.31 -16.37 3.46
C VAL A 860 19.10 -16.04 2.20
N ALA A 861 19.85 -14.94 2.22
CA ALA A 861 20.68 -14.51 1.10
C ALA A 861 22.15 -14.90 1.30
N TRP A 862 22.73 -15.56 0.30
CA TRP A 862 24.17 -15.69 0.16
C TRP A 862 24.73 -14.53 -0.67
N ASP A 863 25.58 -13.71 -0.06
CA ASP A 863 26.33 -12.61 -0.68
C ASP A 863 27.29 -13.02 -1.83
N MET A 864 27.32 -14.31 -2.19
CA MET A 864 28.15 -14.92 -3.23
C MET A 864 29.65 -14.77 -2.95
N ARG A 865 30.04 -14.73 -1.67
CA ARG A 865 31.43 -14.65 -1.24
C ARG A 865 31.88 -15.92 -0.52
N TYR A 866 33.18 -16.14 -0.60
CA TYR A 866 33.88 -17.02 0.34
C TYR A 866 33.87 -16.43 1.75
N PRO A 867 34.13 -17.23 2.80
CA PRO A 867 34.27 -16.72 4.15
C PRO A 867 35.37 -15.66 4.28
N ALA A 868 35.14 -14.69 5.17
CA ALA A 868 36.16 -13.73 5.56
C ALA A 868 37.43 -14.46 6.06
N PRO A 869 38.63 -13.98 5.70
CA PRO A 869 39.87 -14.58 6.16
C PRO A 869 40.21 -14.22 7.61
N ASP A 870 39.51 -13.23 8.17
CA ASP A 870 39.67 -12.72 9.52
C ASP A 870 39.48 -13.82 10.60
N PRO A 871 40.20 -13.73 11.73
CA PRO A 871 39.96 -14.63 12.86
C PRO A 871 38.52 -14.50 13.36
N ILE A 872 37.91 -15.63 13.69
CA ILE A 872 36.57 -15.66 14.29
C ILE A 872 36.58 -14.83 15.57
N ASP A 873 35.72 -13.81 15.62
CA ASP A 873 35.46 -13.05 16.82
C ASP A 873 34.11 -13.44 17.40
N LEU A 874 34.12 -13.97 18.63
CA LEU A 874 32.91 -14.37 19.34
C LEU A 874 32.18 -13.19 19.98
N ASN A 875 32.83 -12.03 20.07
CA ASN A 875 32.25 -10.81 20.59
C ASN A 875 32.50 -9.66 19.60
N PRO A 876 31.95 -9.72 18.38
CA PRO A 876 32.11 -8.65 17.42
C PRO A 876 31.54 -7.34 18.01
N PRO A 877 32.09 -6.18 17.64
CA PRO A 877 31.55 -4.90 18.08
C PRO A 877 30.07 -4.79 17.68
N GLY A 878 29.21 -4.39 18.63
CA GLY A 878 27.76 -4.30 18.40
C GLY A 878 27.36 -3.26 17.35
N SER A 879 28.25 -2.35 16.99
CA SER A 879 28.09 -1.39 15.90
C SER A 879 29.44 -1.12 15.24
N LEU A 880 29.47 -1.13 13.91
CA LEU A 880 30.62 -0.67 13.12
C LEU A 880 30.48 0.82 12.82
N ALA A 881 31.61 1.51 12.60
CA ALA A 881 31.54 2.87 12.07
C ALA A 881 30.91 2.87 10.67
N PRO A 882 30.28 3.96 10.19
CA PRO A 882 29.62 3.99 8.88
C PRO A 882 30.53 3.66 7.69
N TRP A 883 31.84 3.92 7.82
CA TRP A 883 32.86 3.61 6.81
C TRP A 883 33.49 2.22 6.97
N GLU A 884 33.12 1.49 8.03
CA GLU A 884 33.55 0.12 8.28
C GLU A 884 32.50 -0.86 7.76
N SER A 885 32.95 -2.00 7.27
CA SER A 885 32.08 -3.10 6.86
C SER A 885 32.50 -4.37 7.59
N SER A 886 31.54 -5.25 7.83
CA SER A 886 31.84 -6.58 8.36
C SER A 886 32.88 -7.25 7.43
N PRO A 887 33.86 -7.97 7.98
CA PRO A 887 34.84 -8.65 7.16
C PRO A 887 34.19 -9.55 6.10
N GLN A 888 34.71 -9.49 4.88
CA GLN A 888 34.17 -10.20 3.72
C GLN A 888 35.28 -10.97 3.00
N GLY A 889 34.95 -12.15 2.47
CA GLY A 889 35.83 -12.86 1.55
C GLY A 889 35.69 -12.37 0.10
N PRO A 890 36.55 -12.88 -0.81
CA PRO A 890 36.43 -12.60 -2.23
C PRO A 890 35.10 -13.14 -2.79
N LEU A 891 34.59 -12.50 -3.85
CA LEU A 891 33.47 -13.05 -4.63
C LEU A 891 33.88 -14.38 -5.26
N VAL A 892 32.92 -15.28 -5.38
CA VAL A 892 33.09 -16.51 -6.15
C VAL A 892 33.12 -16.26 -7.65
N LEU A 893 33.42 -17.29 -8.44
CA LEU A 893 33.33 -17.23 -9.90
C LEU A 893 31.86 -17.36 -10.35
N PRO A 894 31.44 -16.72 -11.45
CA PRO A 894 30.18 -17.07 -12.10
C PRO A 894 30.13 -18.56 -12.45
N GLY A 895 28.95 -19.16 -12.40
CA GLY A 895 28.77 -20.59 -12.64
C GLY A 895 27.65 -21.19 -11.79
N THR A 896 27.56 -22.52 -11.82
CA THR A 896 26.55 -23.28 -11.08
C THR A 896 27.07 -23.68 -9.71
N TYR A 897 26.24 -23.48 -8.69
CA TYR A 897 26.49 -23.93 -7.32
C TYR A 897 25.32 -24.76 -6.84
N SER A 898 25.56 -25.62 -5.85
CA SER A 898 24.51 -26.37 -5.18
C SER A 898 24.30 -25.88 -3.75
N VAL A 899 23.08 -25.96 -3.25
CA VAL A 899 22.69 -25.59 -1.89
C VAL A 899 21.88 -26.72 -1.26
N ARG A 900 22.17 -27.03 0.00
CA ARG A 900 21.47 -28.04 0.79
C ARG A 900 21.05 -27.49 2.14
N LEU A 901 19.79 -27.73 2.51
CA LEU A 901 19.24 -27.41 3.82
C LEU A 901 19.54 -28.54 4.80
N SER A 902 20.02 -28.18 5.98
CA SER A 902 20.31 -29.12 7.07
C SER A 902 20.00 -28.45 8.41
N HIS A 903 19.64 -29.21 9.44
CA HIS A 903 19.71 -28.71 10.81
C HIS A 903 20.99 -29.16 11.49
N ARG A 904 21.41 -28.38 12.48
CA ARG A 904 22.54 -28.69 13.35
C ARG A 904 22.05 -28.78 14.79
N VAL A 905 22.12 -29.97 15.37
CA VAL A 905 21.77 -30.24 16.78
C VAL A 905 22.99 -30.87 17.45
N ASP A 906 23.48 -30.28 18.55
CA ASP A 906 24.71 -30.70 19.25
C ASP A 906 25.91 -30.90 18.30
N GLY A 907 26.09 -29.96 17.36
CA GLY A 907 27.16 -30.00 16.36
C GLY A 907 27.02 -31.05 15.26
N ARG A 908 25.92 -31.82 15.21
CA ARG A 908 25.66 -32.81 14.16
C ARG A 908 24.72 -32.25 13.11
N PHE A 909 25.11 -32.39 11.84
CA PHE A 909 24.28 -32.02 10.71
C PHE A 909 23.43 -33.20 10.25
N GLU A 910 22.15 -32.94 10.01
CA GLU A 910 21.23 -33.87 9.33
C GLU A 910 20.53 -33.09 8.21
N ASP A 911 20.48 -33.69 7.04
CA ASP A 911 19.92 -33.07 5.85
C ASP A 911 18.39 -33.03 5.96
N LEU A 912 17.80 -31.86 5.75
CA LEU A 912 16.35 -31.65 5.84
C LEU A 912 15.68 -31.67 4.47
N SER A 913 16.43 -31.40 3.40
CA SER A 913 15.89 -31.32 2.05
C SER A 913 16.84 -31.91 1.02
N VAL A 914 16.29 -32.19 -0.15
CA VAL A 914 17.10 -32.44 -1.35
C VAL A 914 17.92 -31.20 -1.74
N GLU A 915 19.06 -31.44 -2.37
CA GLU A 915 19.97 -30.40 -2.87
C GLU A 915 19.37 -29.68 -4.09
N ARG A 916 19.50 -28.35 -4.13
CA ARG A 916 19.04 -27.48 -5.23
C ARG A 916 20.22 -26.79 -5.91
N GLN A 917 20.07 -26.44 -7.18
CA GLN A 917 21.10 -25.75 -7.95
C GLN A 917 20.79 -24.26 -8.05
N VAL A 918 21.81 -23.40 -8.09
CA VAL A 918 21.68 -21.97 -8.34
C VAL A 918 22.72 -21.54 -9.38
N GLU A 919 22.31 -20.73 -10.35
CA GLU A 919 23.18 -20.19 -11.38
C GLU A 919 23.59 -18.75 -11.02
N LEU A 920 24.89 -18.46 -10.99
CA LEU A 920 25.43 -17.12 -10.78
C LEU A 920 25.92 -16.52 -12.11
N LYS A 921 25.32 -15.40 -12.52
CA LYS A 921 25.61 -14.71 -13.79
C LYS A 921 26.39 -13.43 -13.52
N PRO A 922 27.50 -13.13 -14.24
CA PRO A 922 28.18 -11.86 -14.04
C PRO A 922 27.28 -10.71 -14.54
N LEU A 923 27.04 -9.70 -13.69
CA LEU A 923 26.26 -8.53 -14.11
C LEU A 923 27.01 -7.70 -15.17
N PHE A 924 28.34 -7.63 -15.05
CA PHE A 924 29.20 -6.87 -15.94
C PHE A 924 30.20 -7.82 -16.60
N THR A 925 30.27 -7.76 -17.93
CA THR A 925 31.20 -8.55 -18.76
C THR A 925 32.30 -7.70 -19.39
N GLY A 926 32.37 -6.40 -19.08
CA GLY A 926 33.41 -5.46 -19.53
C GLY A 926 33.94 -4.56 -18.42
N GLY A 927 34.98 -3.75 -18.71
CA GLY A 927 35.68 -2.89 -17.74
C GLY A 927 37.06 -3.44 -17.34
N LEU A 928 37.63 -2.99 -16.22
CA LEU A 928 38.87 -3.53 -15.64
C LEU A 928 38.63 -4.91 -14.98
N VAL A 929 37.91 -5.79 -15.66
CA VAL A 929 37.71 -7.18 -15.25
C VAL A 929 38.94 -7.95 -15.72
N ALA A 930 39.60 -8.67 -14.81
CA ALA A 930 40.76 -9.48 -15.18
C ALA A 930 40.38 -10.50 -16.26
N GLU A 931 41.18 -10.60 -17.32
CA GLU A 931 40.98 -11.56 -18.41
C GLU A 931 40.97 -13.02 -17.89
N ASP A 932 41.76 -13.29 -16.85
CA ASP A 932 41.81 -14.57 -16.14
C ASP A 932 41.29 -14.41 -14.70
N ARG A 933 39.97 -14.39 -14.56
CA ARG A 933 39.30 -14.26 -13.25
C ARG A 933 39.54 -15.45 -12.34
N GLU A 934 39.75 -16.64 -12.90
CA GLU A 934 40.05 -17.86 -12.16
C GLU A 934 41.37 -17.73 -11.40
N SER A 935 42.44 -17.29 -12.09
CA SER A 935 43.73 -17.02 -11.45
C SER A 935 43.65 -15.91 -10.39
N VAL A 936 42.81 -14.89 -10.59
CA VAL A 936 42.60 -13.84 -9.58
C VAL A 936 41.95 -14.40 -8.32
N VAL A 937 40.87 -15.18 -8.46
CA VAL A 937 40.20 -15.80 -7.30
C VAL A 937 41.14 -16.78 -6.59
N ALA A 938 41.89 -17.59 -7.33
CA ALA A 938 42.88 -18.50 -6.74
C ALA A 938 43.97 -17.74 -5.95
N PHE A 939 44.46 -16.61 -6.49
CA PHE A 939 45.41 -15.76 -5.78
C PHE A 939 44.80 -15.11 -4.53
N GLN A 940 43.55 -14.64 -4.61
CA GLN A 940 42.82 -14.08 -3.47
C GLN A 940 42.63 -15.13 -2.37
N GLN A 941 42.26 -16.36 -2.71
CA GLN A 941 42.14 -17.46 -1.75
C GLN A 941 43.47 -17.80 -1.08
N LYS A 942 44.55 -17.90 -1.87
CA LYS A 942 45.90 -18.12 -1.32
C LYS A 942 46.32 -17.00 -0.37
N THR A 943 45.99 -15.75 -0.70
CA THR A 943 46.27 -14.59 0.16
C THR A 943 45.41 -14.61 1.41
N ALA A 944 44.14 -15.00 1.29
CA ALA A 944 43.21 -15.18 2.41
C ALA A 944 43.70 -16.26 3.39
N GLU A 945 44.25 -17.36 2.91
CA GLU A 945 44.86 -18.39 3.77
C GLU A 945 46.09 -17.87 4.53
N LEU A 946 46.97 -17.13 3.85
CA LEU A 946 48.11 -16.50 4.49
C LEU A 946 47.67 -15.49 5.55
N TYR A 947 46.70 -14.63 5.21
CA TYR A 947 46.15 -13.63 6.14
C TYR A 947 45.55 -14.31 7.37
N ARG A 948 44.76 -15.38 7.18
CA ARG A 948 44.17 -16.17 8.26
C ARG A 948 45.24 -16.75 9.18
N ALA A 949 46.31 -17.30 8.61
CA ALA A 949 47.42 -17.84 9.39
C ALA A 949 48.16 -16.75 10.20
N VAL A 950 48.40 -15.58 9.60
CA VAL A 950 49.08 -14.46 10.25
C VAL A 950 48.21 -13.87 11.37
N MET A 951 46.98 -13.49 11.06
CA MET A 951 46.06 -12.88 12.03
C MET A 951 45.66 -13.86 13.14
N GLY A 952 45.48 -15.14 12.81
CA GLY A 952 45.26 -16.19 13.81
C GLY A 952 46.46 -16.34 14.75
N SER A 953 47.67 -16.26 14.21
CA SER A 953 48.90 -16.29 15.03
C SER A 953 49.03 -15.07 15.93
N ASP A 954 48.68 -13.88 15.45
CA ASP A 954 48.69 -12.65 16.29
C ASP A 954 47.63 -12.70 17.38
N ARG A 955 46.41 -13.18 17.08
CA ARG A 955 45.34 -13.37 18.08
C ARG A 955 45.80 -14.36 19.17
N ALA A 956 46.36 -15.50 18.78
CA ALA A 956 46.90 -16.48 19.72
C ALA A 956 48.03 -15.89 20.58
N ALA A 957 48.91 -15.07 19.99
CA ALA A 957 49.94 -14.36 20.74
C ALA A 957 49.33 -13.39 21.77
N GLY A 958 48.31 -12.61 21.37
CA GLY A 958 47.58 -11.70 22.25
C GLY A 958 46.88 -12.41 23.42
N GLU A 959 46.27 -13.57 23.18
CA GLU A 959 45.67 -14.40 24.24
C GLU A 959 46.73 -14.90 25.23
N ILE A 960 47.91 -15.29 24.76
CA ILE A 960 49.02 -15.71 25.62
C ILE A 960 49.55 -14.51 26.43
N GLU A 961 49.71 -13.32 25.82
CA GLU A 961 50.09 -12.10 26.54
C GLU A 961 49.08 -11.76 27.62
N GLY A 962 47.79 -11.80 27.31
CA GLY A 962 46.71 -11.60 28.26
C GLY A 962 46.82 -12.58 29.43
N ARG A 963 47.07 -13.86 29.18
CA ARG A 963 47.30 -14.87 30.24
C ARG A 963 48.54 -14.56 31.09
N ILE A 964 49.65 -14.15 30.46
CA ILE A 964 50.87 -13.75 31.18
C ILE A 964 50.58 -12.56 32.09
N ASP A 965 49.81 -11.57 31.62
CA ASP A 965 49.47 -10.38 32.39
C ASP A 965 48.55 -10.69 33.58
N HIS A 966 47.57 -11.58 33.39
CA HIS A 966 46.76 -12.09 34.51
C HIS A 966 47.61 -12.83 35.54
N LEU A 967 48.58 -13.65 35.09
CA LEU A 967 49.49 -14.37 35.99
C LEU A 967 50.43 -13.42 36.74
N LEU A 968 50.95 -12.38 36.08
CA LEU A 968 51.76 -11.34 36.73
C LEU A 968 50.97 -10.58 37.78
N ALA A 969 49.71 -10.21 37.48
CA ALA A 969 48.81 -9.58 38.44
C ALA A 969 48.49 -10.50 39.62
N ALA A 970 48.25 -11.79 39.37
CA ALA A 970 48.01 -12.80 40.41
C ALA A 970 49.23 -12.97 41.33
N ILE A 971 50.46 -12.97 40.78
CA ILE A 971 51.69 -13.00 41.60
C ILE A 971 51.77 -11.79 42.53
N ALA A 972 51.44 -10.59 42.02
CA ALA A 972 51.46 -9.38 42.85
C ALA A 972 50.42 -9.41 43.98
N ALA A 973 49.26 -10.04 43.73
CA ALA A 973 48.17 -10.13 44.68
C ALA A 973 48.27 -11.31 45.67
N THR A 974 49.16 -12.29 45.44
CA THR A 974 49.24 -13.54 46.23
C THR A 974 50.38 -13.48 47.25
N PRO A 975 50.10 -13.43 48.56
CA PRO A 975 51.13 -13.47 49.60
C PRO A 975 51.88 -14.82 49.57
N GLY A 976 53.18 -14.79 49.25
CA GLY A 976 54.02 -15.99 49.16
C GLY A 976 54.41 -16.43 47.73
N ALA A 977 53.94 -15.74 46.69
CA ALA A 977 54.46 -15.93 45.33
C ALA A 977 55.91 -15.41 45.23
N GLY A 978 56.79 -16.19 44.59
CA GLY A 978 58.24 -15.92 44.59
C GLY A 978 58.70 -15.03 43.43
N GLU A 979 59.70 -14.17 43.68
CA GLU A 979 60.31 -13.27 42.68
C GLU A 979 60.81 -14.00 41.40
N ALA A 980 61.22 -15.26 41.55
CA ALA A 980 61.63 -16.11 40.44
C ALA A 980 60.49 -16.37 39.42
N GLN A 981 59.25 -16.55 39.90
CA GLN A 981 58.09 -16.79 39.03
C GLN A 981 57.75 -15.52 38.24
N GLY A 982 57.78 -14.35 38.88
CA GLY A 982 57.58 -13.06 38.21
C GLY A 982 58.66 -12.78 37.16
N THR A 983 59.92 -13.12 37.46
CA THR A 983 61.03 -12.98 36.52
C THR A 983 60.84 -13.87 35.29
N ALA A 984 60.45 -15.14 35.48
CA ALA A 984 60.18 -16.06 34.38
C ALA A 984 59.02 -15.57 33.48
N LEU A 985 57.94 -15.07 34.07
CA LEU A 985 56.80 -14.53 33.30
C LEU A 985 57.18 -13.26 32.51
N ARG A 986 57.97 -12.34 33.08
CA ARG A 986 58.47 -11.17 32.34
C ARG A 986 59.40 -11.58 31.19
N ALA A 987 60.23 -12.61 31.37
CA ALA A 987 61.06 -13.14 30.28
C ALA A 987 60.21 -13.75 29.16
N LEU A 988 59.13 -14.46 29.51
CA LEU A 988 58.16 -14.96 28.54
C LEU A 988 57.44 -13.81 27.82
N LYS A 989 57.05 -12.75 28.53
CA LYS A 989 56.45 -11.55 27.94
C LYS A 989 57.40 -10.88 26.95
N ALA A 990 58.68 -10.69 27.32
CA ALA A 990 59.69 -10.11 26.43
C ALA A 990 59.89 -10.97 25.17
N ARG A 991 59.99 -12.29 25.33
CA ARG A 991 60.07 -13.21 24.18
C ARG A 991 58.84 -13.13 23.28
N MET A 992 57.65 -12.94 23.85
CA MET A 992 56.42 -12.77 23.08
C MET A 992 56.44 -11.46 22.30
N MET A 993 56.89 -10.36 22.92
CA MET A 993 57.08 -9.08 22.24
C MET A 993 58.06 -9.20 21.07
N ASP A 994 59.19 -9.88 21.24
CA ASP A 994 60.16 -10.12 20.16
C ASP A 994 59.55 -10.95 19.00
N LEU A 995 58.68 -11.90 19.31
CA LEU A 995 57.96 -12.68 18.30
C LEU A 995 56.95 -11.82 17.55
N ARG A 996 56.22 -10.94 18.25
CA ARG A 996 55.28 -10.01 17.61
C ARG A 996 55.99 -8.98 16.72
N VAL A 997 57.20 -8.54 17.09
CA VAL A 997 58.04 -7.71 16.23
C VAL A 997 58.38 -8.44 14.91
N LYS A 998 58.69 -9.74 14.98
CA LYS A 998 58.95 -10.55 13.77
C LYS A 998 57.69 -10.76 12.93
N LEU A 999 56.52 -10.87 13.57
CA LEU A 999 55.25 -11.18 12.90
C LEU A 999 54.59 -9.94 12.27
N ASN A 1000 54.56 -8.81 12.99
CA ASN A 1000 53.79 -7.62 12.64
C ASN A 1000 54.66 -6.40 12.33
N GLY A 1001 55.99 -6.54 12.42
CA GLY A 1001 56.92 -5.42 12.40
C GLY A 1001 57.07 -4.74 13.76
N ASP A 1002 58.07 -3.86 13.87
CA ASP A 1002 58.41 -3.21 15.13
C ASP A 1002 57.48 -2.03 15.44
N ARG A 1003 56.45 -2.28 16.26
CA ARG A 1003 55.51 -1.24 16.71
C ARG A 1003 56.20 -0.12 17.52
N THR A 1004 57.32 -0.40 18.18
CA THR A 1004 58.08 0.62 18.92
C THR A 1004 58.66 1.65 17.97
N VAL A 1005 59.08 1.21 16.78
CA VAL A 1005 59.60 2.08 15.71
C VAL A 1005 58.45 2.83 15.02
N THR A 1006 57.32 2.19 14.74
CA THR A 1006 56.22 2.83 14.00
C THR A 1006 55.35 3.77 14.84
N SER A 1007 55.36 3.64 16.17
CA SER A 1007 54.59 4.50 17.10
C SER A 1007 55.36 5.71 17.65
N ARG A 1008 56.61 5.91 17.23
CA ARG A 1008 57.50 7.01 17.62
C ARG A 1008 57.94 7.78 16.39
#